data_AF-A0A1C0AAG8-F1
#
_entry.id   AF-A0A1C0AAG8-F1
#
_cell.length_a   1.000
_cell.length_b   1.000
_cell.length_c   1.000
_cell.angle_alpha   90.00
_cell.angle_beta   90.00
_cell.angle_gamma   90.00
#
_symmetry.space_group_name_H-M   'P 1'
#
loop_
_entity.id
_entity.type
_entity.pdbx_description
1 polymer ?
#
loop_
_entity_poly.entity_id
_entity_poly.type
_entity_poly.pdbx_seq_one_letter_code
_entity_poly.pdbx_strand_id
1 'polypeptide(L)'
;MRFKNFSIVLITIFIVTLLGCSNSNSVSTTEQSSGSDSTSTVKNKSATEVKGIERLKTKIVQAEEIYDEAVHTLNQLYTEYPRWEIRGEITHRGDNEISVWGEAESEDALSNHPGWLKDVGNIHIIHPNQDKISYNDYQGGVHWYIKQAYGTNAFGQQVPINIYGEKPKVIAKAERERDEENDQVYNAVGELVNFVNNDYNSKRKSDPNNPKLYVEYGDIYYDLNDFLVNTVGNRIIKDYDMLVEAVANYKKAFELNPKDTSVALLLADIYFNYYNDGRKIAKKYYQKVIDIDPETLVKADSLDTLEENYDAGLVLMENNLFDKAIQSLRKAKKCGTSPWINYNLSISLTKEAQNSVSNGNLEEGIKLYEDALQEISEINNLSSEWKIGHSLHTMEHLTEKDGVITLLQISTYQSLARLYEKTGNADKSIEYFNHIIKVWDKVIDPNSIVRFNSQKDSKVLNKLISKSAEDSLKLALLYSKQGKWEDSYYQFYRAIDKYLFINMDKIETNSEDDFTHYLLGLAYFEYCKDNLRKSSEATATLQKYAMEEIEKAIALNETNPLYQNTLGHFYSGHWTVYKNRDKKKAKVHLKRAIELDPKYKRAYGNLAMLTENNEKREKYTELSHHKVGVGSLEENISKYAPQFNK
;
A
#
# COMPACT_ATOMS: atom_id res chain seq x y z
N MET A 1 19.10 -25.22 -4.34
CA MET A 1 19.46 -25.90 -3.08
C MET A 1 18.64 -25.32 -1.92
N ARG A 2 17.48 -25.91 -1.62
CA ARG A 2 16.70 -25.77 -0.37
C ARG A 2 15.65 -26.89 -0.39
N PHE A 3 16.01 -28.05 0.13
CA PHE A 3 15.06 -29.15 0.31
C PHE A 3 14.06 -28.77 1.41
N LYS A 4 12.76 -29.04 1.18
CA LYS A 4 11.78 -29.20 2.25
C LYS A 4 11.54 -30.69 2.42
N ASN A 5 11.59 -31.16 3.66
CA ASN A 5 11.49 -32.57 3.98
C ASN A 5 10.05 -33.07 3.75
N PHE A 6 9.91 -34.15 2.99
CA PHE A 6 8.77 -35.04 3.16
C PHE A 6 8.94 -35.80 4.49
N SER A 7 7.91 -35.83 5.32
CA SER A 7 7.82 -36.76 6.45
C SER A 7 6.55 -37.58 6.28
N ILE A 8 6.75 -38.85 5.98
CA ILE A 8 5.70 -39.85 5.82
C ILE A 8 4.96 -40.03 7.15
N VAL A 9 3.63 -39.96 7.11
CA VAL A 9 2.76 -40.43 8.20
C VAL A 9 1.80 -41.44 7.59
N LEU A 10 1.87 -42.69 8.06
CA LEU A 10 0.90 -43.72 7.72
C LEU A 10 -0.49 -43.30 8.20
N ILE A 11 -1.49 -43.35 7.32
CA ILE A 11 -2.90 -43.36 7.70
C ILE A 11 -3.44 -44.75 7.39
N THR A 12 -3.61 -45.56 8.44
CA THR A 12 -4.25 -46.87 8.33
C THR A 12 -5.76 -46.70 8.33
N ILE A 13 -6.42 -47.14 7.25
CA ILE A 13 -7.88 -47.11 7.11
C ILE A 13 -8.52 -48.15 8.04
N PHE A 14 -9.54 -47.75 8.79
CA PHE A 14 -10.55 -48.66 9.35
C PHE A 14 -11.92 -47.96 9.38
N ILE A 15 -12.94 -48.58 8.77
CA ILE A 15 -14.31 -48.04 8.66
C ILE A 15 -15.31 -49.12 9.17
N VAL A 16 -16.50 -48.66 9.58
CA VAL A 16 -17.72 -49.42 9.97
C VAL A 16 -17.60 -50.14 11.33
N THR A 17 -18.24 -49.71 12.42
CA THR A 17 -19.69 -49.58 12.72
C THR A 17 -19.86 -48.62 13.93
N LEU A 18 -21.03 -48.15 14.43
CA LEU A 18 -22.46 -48.29 14.11
C LEU A 18 -23.21 -47.03 14.65
N LEU A 19 -24.51 -46.89 14.36
CA LEU A 19 -25.43 -45.96 15.05
C LEU A 19 -26.08 -46.65 16.27
N GLY A 20 -26.25 -45.92 17.38
CA GLY A 20 -26.99 -46.39 18.55
C GLY A 20 -27.51 -45.22 19.40
N CYS A 21 -28.83 -45.07 19.49
CA CYS A 21 -29.47 -43.97 20.21
C CYS A 21 -29.50 -44.20 21.73
N SER A 22 -29.40 -43.12 22.51
CA SER A 22 -30.07 -43.04 23.82
C SER A 22 -30.44 -41.60 24.17
N ASN A 23 -31.71 -41.40 24.55
CA ASN A 23 -32.22 -40.15 25.13
C ASN A 23 -31.81 -40.04 26.60
N SER A 24 -31.58 -38.82 27.08
CA SER A 24 -31.92 -38.43 28.45
C SER A 24 -32.25 -36.93 28.53
N ASN A 25 -33.25 -36.58 29.36
CA ASN A 25 -33.77 -35.23 29.52
C ASN A 25 -33.16 -34.49 30.72
N SER A 26 -32.85 -33.21 30.54
CA SER A 26 -33.00 -32.12 31.54
C SER A 26 -32.81 -30.79 30.80
N VAL A 27 -33.77 -29.85 30.71
CA VAL A 27 -34.27 -28.97 31.80
C VAL A 27 -33.08 -28.24 32.46
N SER A 28 -32.90 -26.91 32.41
CA SER A 28 -33.86 -25.81 32.17
C SER A 28 -33.25 -24.50 31.61
N THR A 29 -34.17 -23.59 31.20
CA THR A 29 -34.10 -22.10 31.29
C THR A 29 -33.16 -21.27 30.39
N THR A 30 -33.77 -20.77 29.29
CA THR A 30 -33.85 -19.35 28.87
C THR A 30 -32.60 -18.46 28.84
N GLU A 31 -32.25 -17.98 27.64
CA GLU A 31 -32.54 -16.58 27.25
C GLU A 31 -32.76 -16.46 25.73
N GLN A 32 -33.52 -15.45 25.29
CA GLN A 32 -33.87 -15.24 23.88
C GLN A 32 -32.91 -14.26 23.20
N SER A 33 -32.37 -14.61 22.03
CA SER A 33 -32.05 -13.62 21.00
C SER A 33 -32.29 -14.20 19.61
N SER A 34 -32.84 -13.37 18.73
CA SER A 34 -33.24 -13.76 17.37
C SER A 34 -32.05 -13.66 16.40
N GLY A 35 -31.33 -14.76 16.23
CA GLY A 35 -30.38 -14.96 15.14
C GLY A 35 -31.08 -15.52 13.90
N SER A 36 -30.86 -14.91 12.73
CA SER A 36 -31.32 -15.45 11.45
C SER A 36 -30.36 -16.54 10.95
N ASP A 37 -30.79 -17.80 10.96
CA ASP A 37 -30.01 -18.95 10.48
C ASP A 37 -29.66 -18.82 8.98
N SER A 38 -28.40 -18.50 8.69
CA SER A 38 -27.80 -18.58 7.35
C SER A 38 -26.94 -19.85 7.18
N THR A 39 -27.41 -21.00 7.67
CA THR A 39 -26.80 -22.33 7.46
C THR A 39 -27.85 -23.41 7.16
N SER A 40 -28.58 -23.27 6.04
CA SER A 40 -29.64 -24.23 5.67
C SER A 40 -29.67 -24.68 4.19
N THR A 41 -28.63 -24.41 3.40
CA THR A 41 -28.59 -24.67 1.94
C THR A 41 -28.32 -26.13 1.51
N VAL A 42 -28.15 -27.08 2.43
CA VAL A 42 -27.89 -28.51 2.09
C VAL A 42 -29.16 -29.38 2.06
N LYS A 43 -30.29 -28.89 2.56
CA LYS A 43 -31.47 -29.74 2.91
C LYS A 43 -32.50 -29.98 1.81
N ASN A 44 -32.09 -30.14 0.54
CA ASN A 44 -33.04 -30.62 -0.50
C ASN A 44 -32.44 -31.40 -1.69
N LYS A 45 -31.19 -31.90 -1.59
CA LYS A 45 -30.70 -32.91 -2.56
C LYS A 45 -31.42 -34.24 -2.36
N SER A 46 -31.76 -34.96 -3.42
CA SER A 46 -32.24 -36.33 -3.23
C SER A 46 -31.10 -37.17 -2.66
N ALA A 47 -31.38 -37.97 -1.61
CA ALA A 47 -30.35 -38.76 -0.94
C ALA A 47 -29.69 -39.80 -1.86
N THR A 48 -30.26 -40.03 -3.05
CA THR A 48 -29.75 -40.91 -4.10
C THR A 48 -28.69 -40.21 -4.96
N GLU A 49 -28.87 -38.94 -5.32
CA GLU A 49 -27.93 -38.17 -6.15
C GLU A 49 -26.59 -37.95 -5.44
N VAL A 50 -26.62 -37.51 -4.17
CA VAL A 50 -25.42 -37.32 -3.35
C VAL A 50 -24.63 -38.63 -3.23
N LYS A 51 -25.32 -39.75 -2.98
CA LYS A 51 -24.70 -41.08 -2.92
C LYS A 51 -24.12 -41.52 -4.28
N GLY A 52 -24.70 -41.08 -5.39
CA GLY A 52 -24.18 -41.32 -6.74
C GLY A 52 -22.83 -40.63 -6.96
N ILE A 53 -22.76 -39.33 -6.66
CA ILE A 53 -21.54 -38.51 -6.79
C ILE A 53 -20.42 -39.05 -5.89
N GLU A 54 -20.66 -39.23 -4.59
CA GLU A 54 -19.62 -39.65 -3.64
C GLU A 54 -19.11 -41.08 -3.91
N ARG A 55 -19.96 -41.98 -4.40
CA ARG A 55 -19.53 -43.31 -4.88
C ARG A 55 -18.60 -43.21 -6.08
N LEU A 56 -18.87 -42.32 -7.02
CA LEU A 56 -18.04 -42.12 -8.22
C LEU A 56 -16.73 -41.39 -7.88
N LYS A 57 -16.73 -40.41 -6.96
CA LYS A 57 -15.51 -39.85 -6.38
C LYS A 57 -14.62 -40.93 -5.75
N THR A 58 -15.22 -41.84 -4.97
CA THR A 58 -14.48 -42.96 -4.35
C THR A 58 -13.85 -43.87 -5.41
N LYS A 59 -14.55 -44.14 -6.52
CA LYS A 59 -14.00 -44.91 -7.66
C LYS A 59 -12.80 -44.21 -8.31
N ILE A 60 -12.82 -42.87 -8.42
CA ILE A 60 -11.70 -42.10 -8.97
C ILE A 60 -10.48 -42.18 -8.05
N VAL A 61 -10.67 -42.00 -6.73
CA VAL A 61 -9.57 -42.12 -5.74
C VAL A 61 -8.93 -43.51 -5.82
N GLN A 62 -9.74 -44.57 -5.85
CA GLN A 62 -9.24 -45.94 -5.98
C GLN A 62 -8.49 -46.19 -7.30
N ALA A 63 -8.92 -45.59 -8.41
CA ALA A 63 -8.22 -45.71 -9.69
C ALA A 63 -6.88 -44.95 -9.68
N GLU A 64 -6.83 -43.75 -9.10
CA GLU A 64 -5.57 -42.98 -9.00
C GLU A 64 -4.57 -43.65 -8.04
N GLU A 65 -5.03 -44.26 -6.93
CA GLU A 65 -4.18 -45.06 -6.03
C GLU A 65 -3.49 -46.24 -6.77
N ILE A 66 -4.23 -46.93 -7.64
CA ILE A 66 -3.68 -48.04 -8.46
C ILE A 66 -2.72 -47.51 -9.54
N TYR A 67 -3.07 -46.41 -10.20
CA TYR A 67 -2.19 -45.74 -11.16
C TYR A 67 -0.88 -45.28 -10.50
N ASP A 68 -0.92 -44.70 -9.31
CA ASP A 68 0.26 -44.28 -8.55
C ASP A 68 1.15 -45.48 -8.16
N GLU A 69 0.56 -46.63 -7.81
CA GLU A 69 1.31 -47.88 -7.60
C GLU A 69 2.01 -48.33 -8.90
N ALA A 70 1.33 -48.29 -10.04
CA ALA A 70 1.91 -48.63 -11.33
C ALA A 70 3.04 -47.66 -11.76
N VAL A 71 2.87 -46.36 -11.52
CA VAL A 71 3.93 -45.34 -11.69
C VAL A 71 5.11 -45.62 -10.76
N HIS A 72 4.85 -45.96 -9.50
CA HIS A 72 5.90 -46.29 -8.54
C HIS A 72 6.72 -47.52 -8.98
N THR A 73 6.04 -48.60 -9.39
CA THR A 73 6.69 -49.80 -9.95
C THR A 73 7.52 -49.48 -11.20
N LEU A 74 6.99 -48.66 -12.12
CA LEU A 74 7.73 -48.25 -13.32
C LEU A 74 8.99 -47.44 -12.97
N ASN A 75 8.92 -46.53 -11.99
CA ASN A 75 10.07 -45.75 -11.53
C ASN A 75 11.14 -46.61 -10.84
N GLN A 76 10.74 -47.64 -10.09
CA GLN A 76 11.68 -48.65 -9.57
C GLN A 76 12.38 -49.38 -10.72
N LEU A 77 11.64 -49.79 -11.76
CA LEU A 77 12.22 -50.46 -12.93
C LEU A 77 13.15 -49.55 -13.74
N TYR A 78 12.90 -48.25 -13.84
CA TYR A 78 13.87 -47.32 -14.44
C TYR A 78 15.12 -47.12 -13.59
N THR A 79 15.04 -47.32 -12.27
CA THR A 79 16.22 -47.31 -11.39
C THR A 79 17.08 -48.56 -11.58
N GLU A 80 16.45 -49.73 -11.81
CA GLU A 80 17.13 -51.00 -12.08
C GLU A 80 17.65 -51.12 -13.53
N TYR A 81 16.90 -50.58 -14.49
CA TYR A 81 17.20 -50.59 -15.93
C TYR A 81 17.16 -49.16 -16.50
N PRO A 82 18.12 -48.28 -16.14
CA PRO A 82 18.12 -46.90 -16.59
C PRO A 82 18.24 -46.76 -18.09
N ARG A 83 17.57 -45.74 -18.65
CA ARG A 83 17.70 -45.32 -20.05
C ARG A 83 18.95 -44.46 -20.22
N TRP A 84 19.66 -44.67 -21.32
CA TRP A 84 20.90 -43.96 -21.66
C TRP A 84 20.75 -43.29 -23.02
N GLU A 85 20.99 -41.99 -23.08
CA GLU A 85 21.22 -41.30 -24.35
C GLU A 85 22.69 -41.47 -24.72
N ILE A 86 22.92 -42.05 -25.91
CA ILE A 86 24.26 -42.41 -26.38
C ILE A 86 24.62 -41.58 -27.62
N ARG A 87 25.81 -40.98 -27.60
CA ARG A 87 26.38 -40.20 -28.72
C ARG A 87 27.87 -40.47 -28.90
N GLY A 88 28.37 -40.48 -30.14
CA GLY A 88 29.81 -40.63 -30.42
C GLY A 88 30.15 -41.16 -31.82
N GLU A 89 31.43 -41.41 -32.08
CA GLU A 89 31.95 -41.90 -33.36
C GLU A 89 31.79 -43.43 -33.48
N ILE A 90 31.19 -43.90 -34.55
CA ILE A 90 30.97 -45.31 -34.89
C ILE A 90 32.28 -45.92 -35.40
N THR A 91 32.90 -46.75 -34.57
CA THR A 91 34.16 -47.44 -34.85
C THR A 91 33.99 -48.81 -35.51
N HIS A 92 32.81 -49.42 -35.38
CA HIS A 92 32.47 -50.68 -36.05
C HIS A 92 30.99 -50.75 -36.41
N ARG A 93 30.67 -51.46 -37.50
CA ARG A 93 29.32 -51.71 -38.01
C ARG A 93 29.15 -53.19 -38.33
N GLY A 94 28.27 -53.86 -37.59
CA GLY A 94 27.68 -55.14 -37.96
C GLY A 94 26.26 -54.96 -38.50
N ASP A 95 25.62 -56.06 -38.91
CA ASP A 95 24.27 -56.02 -39.50
C ASP A 95 23.19 -55.47 -38.53
N ASN A 96 23.36 -55.75 -37.23
CA ASN A 96 22.39 -55.45 -36.17
C ASN A 96 23.05 -54.82 -34.93
N GLU A 97 24.31 -54.40 -35.01
CA GLU A 97 25.09 -53.84 -33.89
C GLU A 97 26.10 -52.81 -34.37
N ILE A 98 26.43 -51.85 -33.51
CA ILE A 98 27.53 -50.90 -33.72
C ILE A 98 28.40 -50.78 -32.48
N SER A 99 29.69 -50.54 -32.69
CA SER A 99 30.58 -50.06 -31.64
C SER A 99 30.79 -48.56 -31.81
N VAL A 100 30.69 -47.82 -30.72
CA VAL A 100 30.76 -46.37 -30.65
C VAL A 100 31.85 -45.97 -29.66
N TRP A 101 32.71 -45.03 -30.03
CA TRP A 101 33.59 -44.33 -29.11
C TRP A 101 32.90 -43.02 -28.72
N GLY A 102 32.39 -42.95 -27.50
CA GLY A 102 31.39 -41.93 -27.16
C GLY A 102 30.97 -41.88 -25.70
N GLU A 103 29.98 -41.03 -25.45
CA GLU A 103 29.40 -40.72 -24.15
C GLU A 103 28.07 -41.45 -23.96
N ALA A 104 27.75 -41.76 -22.71
CA ALA A 104 26.46 -42.32 -22.30
C ALA A 104 25.97 -41.58 -21.05
N GLU A 105 24.92 -40.80 -21.23
CA GLU A 105 24.30 -39.95 -20.19
C GLU A 105 22.90 -40.50 -19.85
N SER A 106 22.48 -40.35 -18.59
CA SER A 106 21.17 -40.81 -18.12
C SER A 106 20.60 -39.85 -17.08
N GLU A 107 19.32 -39.55 -17.18
CA GLU A 107 18.56 -38.85 -16.13
C GLU A 107 17.98 -39.84 -15.08
N ASP A 108 17.88 -41.13 -15.42
CA ASP A 108 17.29 -42.17 -14.56
C ASP A 108 18.33 -42.80 -13.60
N ALA A 109 19.62 -42.76 -13.95
CA ALA A 109 20.67 -43.47 -13.23
C ALA A 109 21.33 -42.66 -12.12
N LEU A 110 21.84 -43.36 -11.10
CA LEU A 110 22.82 -42.76 -10.18
C LEU A 110 24.16 -42.53 -10.88
N SER A 111 24.88 -41.48 -10.49
CA SER A 111 26.16 -41.07 -11.11
C SER A 111 27.32 -42.06 -10.93
N ASN A 112 27.11 -43.17 -10.21
CA ASN A 112 28.04 -44.28 -10.01
C ASN A 112 27.58 -45.58 -10.71
N HIS A 113 26.49 -45.55 -11.48
CA HIS A 113 26.02 -46.69 -12.25
C HIS A 113 27.06 -47.07 -13.32
N PRO A 114 27.39 -48.36 -13.54
CA PRO A 114 28.46 -48.78 -14.45
C PRO A 114 28.23 -48.40 -15.91
N GLY A 115 26.97 -48.13 -16.30
CA GLY A 115 26.62 -47.55 -17.60
C GLY A 115 27.02 -46.08 -17.78
N TRP A 116 27.34 -45.33 -16.71
CA TRP A 116 27.65 -43.91 -16.87
C TRP A 116 29.02 -43.69 -17.48
N LEU A 117 29.06 -43.02 -18.64
CA LEU A 117 30.29 -42.57 -19.31
C LEU A 117 30.26 -41.05 -19.51
N LYS A 118 30.87 -40.31 -18.57
CA LYS A 118 31.03 -38.84 -18.62
C LYS A 118 32.13 -38.41 -19.58
N ASP A 119 33.16 -39.25 -19.69
CA ASP A 119 34.23 -39.12 -20.66
C ASP A 119 33.98 -40.14 -21.78
N VAL A 120 34.46 -39.84 -22.99
CA VAL A 120 34.34 -40.76 -24.14
C VAL A 120 34.97 -42.13 -23.85
N GLY A 121 34.23 -43.20 -24.15
CA GLY A 121 34.61 -44.59 -23.87
C GLY A 121 34.06 -45.60 -24.87
N ASN A 122 34.41 -46.87 -24.69
CA ASN A 122 33.92 -47.94 -25.56
C ASN A 122 32.47 -48.29 -25.23
N ILE A 123 31.60 -48.03 -26.19
CA ILE A 123 30.18 -48.36 -26.15
C ILE A 123 29.90 -49.38 -27.24
N HIS A 124 29.04 -50.34 -26.96
CA HIS A 124 28.52 -51.29 -27.94
C HIS A 124 27.00 -51.31 -27.86
N ILE A 125 26.34 -51.13 -29.00
CA ILE A 125 24.89 -50.97 -29.10
C ILE A 125 24.34 -52.11 -29.95
N ILE A 126 23.52 -52.95 -29.34
CA ILE A 126 22.75 -54.01 -30.00
C ILE A 126 21.41 -53.39 -30.45
N HIS A 127 21.06 -53.61 -31.71
CA HIS A 127 19.90 -53.00 -32.38
C HIS A 127 19.88 -51.46 -32.29
N PRO A 128 20.91 -50.77 -32.82
CA PRO A 128 20.97 -49.31 -32.81
C PRO A 128 19.81 -48.70 -33.62
N ASN A 129 19.31 -47.56 -33.15
CA ASN A 129 18.31 -46.79 -33.88
C ASN A 129 18.94 -46.26 -35.17
N GLN A 130 18.50 -46.79 -36.30
CA GLN A 130 19.09 -46.51 -37.63
C GLN A 130 18.95 -45.03 -38.01
N ASP A 131 17.87 -44.35 -37.59
CA ASP A 131 17.62 -42.94 -37.88
C ASP A 131 18.59 -42.00 -37.15
N LYS A 132 19.33 -42.51 -36.16
CA LYS A 132 20.36 -41.78 -35.40
C LYS A 132 21.78 -42.00 -35.92
N ILE A 133 21.94 -42.77 -37.00
CA ILE A 133 23.23 -43.05 -37.63
C ILE A 133 23.49 -42.04 -38.75
N SER A 134 24.55 -41.23 -38.62
CA SER A 134 24.94 -40.21 -39.61
C SER A 134 26.39 -40.41 -40.07
N TYR A 135 26.59 -41.03 -41.22
CA TYR A 135 27.90 -41.37 -41.81
C TYR A 135 28.83 -42.19 -40.90
N ASN A 136 29.56 -41.55 -39.98
CA ASN A 136 30.42 -42.17 -38.97
C ASN A 136 30.01 -41.79 -37.54
N ASP A 137 28.93 -41.05 -37.31
CA ASP A 137 28.49 -40.64 -35.98
C ASP A 137 27.16 -41.28 -35.57
N TYR A 138 26.97 -41.41 -34.26
CA TYR A 138 25.71 -41.76 -33.61
C TYR A 138 25.20 -40.55 -32.82
N GLN A 139 24.01 -40.03 -33.15
CA GLN A 139 23.52 -38.72 -32.69
C GLN A 139 22.36 -38.81 -31.68
N GLY A 140 22.60 -39.41 -30.51
CA GLY A 140 21.64 -39.42 -29.41
C GLY A 140 20.52 -40.42 -29.63
N GLY A 141 20.81 -41.71 -29.43
CA GLY A 141 19.80 -42.77 -29.36
C GLY A 141 19.57 -43.21 -27.92
N VAL A 142 18.31 -43.40 -27.52
CA VAL A 142 17.93 -43.93 -26.20
C VAL A 142 18.03 -45.45 -26.20
N HIS A 143 18.87 -45.98 -25.31
CA HIS A 143 19.10 -47.41 -25.14
C HIS A 143 19.11 -47.81 -23.67
N TRP A 144 19.00 -49.10 -23.38
CA TRP A 144 19.02 -49.64 -22.02
C TRP A 144 20.33 -50.38 -21.78
N TYR A 145 20.96 -50.13 -20.62
CA TYR A 145 22.19 -50.81 -20.26
C TYR A 145 21.93 -52.30 -20.00
N ILE A 146 22.67 -53.16 -20.69
CA ILE A 146 22.56 -54.62 -20.58
C ILE A 146 23.62 -55.16 -19.62
N LYS A 147 24.90 -54.81 -19.84
CA LYS A 147 26.05 -55.23 -19.02
C LYS A 147 27.31 -54.49 -19.42
N GLN A 148 28.31 -54.53 -18.54
CA GLN A 148 29.70 -54.22 -18.88
C GLN A 148 30.42 -55.53 -19.24
N ALA A 149 31.12 -55.51 -20.36
CA ALA A 149 32.04 -56.55 -20.79
C ALA A 149 33.47 -56.00 -20.81
N TYR A 150 34.45 -56.86 -21.11
CA TYR A 150 35.83 -56.44 -21.33
C TYR A 150 36.29 -56.91 -22.71
N GLY A 151 36.92 -56.02 -23.46
CA GLY A 151 37.62 -56.31 -24.70
C GLY A 151 39.12 -56.10 -24.55
N THR A 152 39.90 -56.55 -25.53
CA THR A 152 41.36 -56.38 -25.53
C THR A 152 41.75 -55.25 -26.47
N ASN A 153 42.47 -54.22 -25.98
CA ASN A 153 42.98 -53.14 -26.82
C ASN A 153 44.21 -53.58 -27.66
N ALA A 154 44.68 -52.70 -28.55
CA ALA A 154 45.84 -52.97 -29.42
C ALA A 154 47.16 -53.28 -28.67
N PHE A 155 47.25 -53.01 -27.37
CA PHE A 155 48.40 -53.30 -26.50
C PHE A 155 48.22 -54.58 -25.66
N GLY A 156 47.16 -55.35 -25.89
CA GLY A 156 46.87 -56.58 -25.14
C GLY A 156 46.21 -56.36 -23.77
N GLN A 157 45.85 -55.12 -23.42
CA GLN A 157 45.22 -54.81 -22.13
C GLN A 157 43.71 -54.96 -22.20
N GLN A 158 43.10 -55.43 -21.09
CA GLN A 158 41.64 -55.47 -20.95
C GLN A 158 41.10 -54.05 -20.73
N VAL A 159 40.10 -53.66 -21.51
CA VAL A 159 39.37 -52.39 -21.42
C VAL A 159 37.87 -52.65 -21.29
N PRO A 160 37.14 -51.90 -20.45
CA PRO A 160 35.70 -52.07 -20.32
C PRO A 160 34.99 -51.63 -21.61
N ILE A 161 33.90 -52.33 -21.91
CA ILE A 161 32.95 -52.03 -22.99
C ILE A 161 31.55 -52.06 -22.37
N ASN A 162 30.84 -50.93 -22.40
CA ASN A 162 29.46 -50.88 -21.93
C ASN A 162 28.51 -51.29 -23.06
N ILE A 163 27.73 -52.35 -22.83
CA ILE A 163 26.79 -52.91 -23.80
C ILE A 163 25.38 -52.42 -23.49
N TYR A 164 24.73 -51.89 -24.50
CA TYR A 164 23.35 -51.40 -24.46
C TYR A 164 22.52 -52.04 -25.57
N GLY A 165 21.19 -51.94 -25.45
CA GLY A 165 20.28 -52.30 -26.53
C GLY A 165 18.82 -52.00 -26.19
N GLU A 166 17.93 -52.86 -26.68
CA GLU A 166 16.47 -52.68 -26.63
C GLU A 166 15.87 -52.51 -25.23
N LYS A 167 14.67 -51.89 -25.20
CA LYS A 167 13.85 -51.74 -24.00
C LYS A 167 13.55 -53.10 -23.35
N PRO A 168 13.88 -53.31 -22.06
CA PRO A 168 13.52 -54.52 -21.33
C PRO A 168 12.02 -54.78 -21.40
N LYS A 169 11.64 -56.03 -21.67
CA LYS A 169 10.22 -56.45 -21.75
C LYS A 169 9.45 -56.18 -20.46
N VAL A 170 10.14 -56.09 -19.32
CA VAL A 170 9.56 -55.72 -18.01
C VAL A 170 9.15 -54.24 -17.96
N ILE A 171 9.99 -53.32 -18.46
CA ILE A 171 9.62 -51.90 -18.61
C ILE A 171 8.48 -51.77 -19.62
N ALA A 172 8.57 -52.41 -20.79
CA ALA A 172 7.52 -52.37 -21.81
C ALA A 172 6.19 -53.04 -21.38
N LYS A 173 6.19 -53.78 -20.26
CA LYS A 173 5.00 -54.30 -19.60
C LYS A 173 4.47 -53.29 -18.58
N ALA A 174 5.32 -52.80 -17.68
CA ALA A 174 4.95 -51.80 -16.67
C ALA A 174 4.49 -50.45 -17.26
N GLU A 175 5.07 -50.02 -18.40
CA GLU A 175 4.59 -48.84 -19.13
C GLU A 175 3.14 -49.02 -19.60
N ARG A 176 2.79 -50.21 -20.13
CA ARG A 176 1.43 -50.52 -20.59
C ARG A 176 0.47 -50.68 -19.43
N GLU A 177 0.88 -51.33 -18.34
CA GLU A 177 0.07 -51.45 -17.12
C GLU A 177 -0.25 -50.06 -16.55
N ARG A 178 0.75 -49.18 -16.43
CA ARG A 178 0.54 -47.76 -16.06
C ARG A 178 -0.47 -47.07 -16.99
N ASP A 179 -0.36 -47.25 -18.30
CA ASP A 179 -1.27 -46.60 -19.27
C ASP A 179 -2.69 -47.17 -19.20
N GLU A 180 -2.84 -48.49 -19.02
CA GLU A 180 -4.12 -49.17 -18.81
C GLU A 180 -4.83 -48.71 -17.52
N GLU A 181 -4.07 -48.50 -16.43
CA GLU A 181 -4.63 -47.96 -15.17
C GLU A 181 -4.94 -46.46 -15.27
N ASN A 182 -4.12 -45.66 -15.97
CA ASN A 182 -4.44 -44.27 -16.27
C ASN A 182 -5.76 -44.14 -17.04
N ASP A 183 -5.99 -45.02 -18.02
CA ASP A 183 -7.26 -45.10 -18.75
C ASP A 183 -8.44 -45.43 -17.81
N GLN A 184 -8.25 -46.23 -16.74
CA GLN A 184 -9.30 -46.43 -15.72
C GLN A 184 -9.65 -45.12 -14.99
N VAL A 185 -8.65 -44.28 -14.68
CA VAL A 185 -8.88 -42.96 -14.08
C VAL A 185 -9.67 -42.06 -15.03
N TYR A 186 -9.27 -41.97 -16.31
CA TYR A 186 -10.02 -41.21 -17.33
C TYR A 186 -11.47 -41.68 -17.46
N ASN A 187 -11.70 -43.00 -17.46
CA ASN A 187 -13.04 -43.59 -17.52
C ASN A 187 -13.86 -43.26 -16.26
N ALA A 188 -13.27 -43.34 -15.06
CA ALA A 188 -13.94 -43.02 -13.80
C ALA A 188 -14.31 -41.52 -13.70
N VAL A 189 -13.43 -40.62 -14.14
CA VAL A 189 -13.71 -39.18 -14.24
C VAL A 189 -14.82 -38.92 -15.26
N GLY A 190 -14.74 -39.55 -16.44
CA GLY A 190 -15.76 -39.45 -17.47
C GLY A 190 -17.14 -39.97 -17.01
N GLU A 191 -17.20 -41.05 -16.24
CA GLU A 191 -18.44 -41.53 -15.61
C GLU A 191 -19.04 -40.50 -14.64
N LEU A 192 -18.22 -39.87 -13.79
CA LEU A 192 -18.67 -38.85 -12.83
C LEU A 192 -19.20 -37.60 -13.55
N VAL A 193 -18.44 -37.08 -14.52
CA VAL A 193 -18.85 -35.90 -15.29
C VAL A 193 -20.13 -36.19 -16.09
N ASN A 194 -20.24 -37.36 -16.73
CA ASN A 194 -21.46 -37.75 -17.44
C ASN A 194 -22.66 -37.95 -16.49
N PHE A 195 -22.45 -38.46 -15.28
CA PHE A 195 -23.50 -38.59 -14.28
C PHE A 195 -24.07 -37.21 -13.90
N VAL A 196 -23.20 -36.25 -13.55
CA VAL A 196 -23.59 -34.87 -13.21
C VAL A 196 -24.25 -34.18 -14.40
N ASN A 197 -23.67 -34.28 -15.60
CA ASN A 197 -24.20 -33.66 -16.82
C ASN A 197 -25.58 -34.19 -17.21
N ASN A 198 -25.84 -35.49 -17.04
CA ASN A 198 -27.14 -36.08 -17.37
C ASN A 198 -28.24 -35.64 -16.39
N ASP A 199 -27.93 -35.60 -15.08
CA ASP A 199 -28.84 -35.10 -14.05
C ASP A 199 -29.15 -33.61 -14.25
N TYR A 200 -28.11 -32.79 -14.46
CA TYR A 200 -28.23 -31.37 -14.81
C TYR A 200 -29.13 -31.15 -16.04
N ASN A 201 -28.85 -31.84 -17.14
CA ASN A 201 -29.62 -31.71 -18.37
C ASN A 201 -31.08 -32.17 -18.22
N SER A 202 -31.35 -33.13 -17.33
CA SER A 202 -32.71 -33.55 -17.00
C SER A 202 -33.47 -32.43 -16.26
N LYS A 203 -32.94 -31.97 -15.12
CA LYS A 203 -33.56 -30.93 -14.29
C LYS A 203 -33.70 -29.60 -15.03
N ARG A 204 -32.69 -29.21 -15.82
CA ARG A 204 -32.70 -27.99 -16.66
C ARG A 204 -33.79 -28.04 -17.75
N LYS A 205 -34.11 -29.22 -18.30
CA LYS A 205 -35.21 -29.36 -19.27
C LYS A 205 -36.58 -29.24 -18.60
N SER A 206 -36.74 -29.71 -17.37
CA SER A 206 -37.99 -29.57 -16.62
C SER A 206 -38.23 -28.16 -16.09
N ASP A 207 -37.18 -27.42 -15.72
CA ASP A 207 -37.30 -26.11 -15.07
C ASP A 207 -36.17 -25.12 -15.49
N PRO A 208 -36.18 -24.65 -16.76
CA PRO A 208 -35.09 -23.84 -17.33
C PRO A 208 -35.02 -22.39 -16.81
N ASN A 209 -35.95 -21.95 -15.97
CA ASN A 209 -36.03 -20.57 -15.47
C ASN A 209 -35.81 -20.47 -13.95
N ASN A 210 -35.37 -21.56 -13.30
CA ASN A 210 -35.17 -21.62 -11.86
C ASN A 210 -33.72 -21.24 -11.49
N PRO A 211 -33.47 -20.03 -10.94
CA PRO A 211 -32.11 -19.60 -10.60
C PRO A 211 -31.44 -20.51 -9.57
N LYS A 212 -32.19 -21.13 -8.65
CA LYS A 212 -31.61 -22.01 -7.61
C LYS A 212 -31.00 -23.28 -8.20
N LEU A 213 -31.61 -23.82 -9.26
CA LEU A 213 -31.04 -24.94 -10.01
C LEU A 213 -29.67 -24.57 -10.58
N TYR A 214 -29.55 -23.38 -11.16
CA TYR A 214 -28.28 -22.90 -11.70
C TYR A 214 -27.24 -22.62 -10.61
N VAL A 215 -27.62 -22.13 -9.42
CA VAL A 215 -26.69 -22.03 -8.28
C VAL A 215 -26.21 -23.42 -7.85
N GLU A 216 -27.15 -24.36 -7.63
CA GLU A 216 -26.82 -25.72 -7.17
C GLU A 216 -25.84 -26.44 -8.10
N TYR A 217 -26.01 -26.34 -9.42
CA TYR A 217 -25.05 -26.93 -10.35
C TYR A 217 -23.78 -26.11 -10.51
N GLY A 218 -23.83 -24.79 -10.32
CA GLY A 218 -22.62 -23.98 -10.15
C GLY A 218 -21.74 -24.54 -9.03
N ASP A 219 -22.34 -24.75 -7.86
CA ASP A 219 -21.66 -25.31 -6.68
C ASP A 219 -21.13 -26.73 -6.96
N ILE A 220 -21.93 -27.61 -7.58
CA ILE A 220 -21.51 -28.99 -7.92
C ILE A 220 -20.33 -28.99 -8.90
N TYR A 221 -20.34 -28.15 -9.93
CA TYR A 221 -19.23 -28.07 -10.89
C TYR A 221 -17.98 -27.44 -10.27
N TYR A 222 -18.13 -26.51 -9.33
CA TYR A 222 -17.03 -25.91 -8.58
C TYR A 222 -16.38 -26.92 -7.61
N ASP A 223 -17.18 -27.59 -6.77
CA ASP A 223 -16.76 -28.68 -5.89
C ASP A 223 -16.08 -29.82 -6.66
N LEU A 224 -16.59 -30.14 -7.86
CA LEU A 224 -16.02 -31.17 -8.73
C LEU A 224 -14.68 -30.73 -9.33
N ASN A 225 -14.54 -29.47 -9.71
CA ASN A 225 -13.28 -28.91 -10.18
C ASN A 225 -12.20 -29.01 -9.08
N ASP A 226 -12.48 -28.54 -7.86
CA ASP A 226 -11.53 -28.63 -6.74
C ASP A 226 -11.18 -30.10 -6.40
N PHE A 227 -12.18 -30.97 -6.28
CA PHE A 227 -11.96 -32.40 -6.04
C PHE A 227 -11.03 -33.04 -7.09
N LEU A 228 -11.27 -32.77 -8.38
CA LEU A 228 -10.43 -33.33 -9.45
C LEU A 228 -9.02 -32.73 -9.43
N VAL A 229 -8.87 -31.41 -9.22
CA VAL A 229 -7.55 -30.74 -9.12
C VAL A 229 -6.72 -31.35 -8.00
N ASN A 230 -7.34 -31.63 -6.86
CA ASN A 230 -6.67 -32.19 -5.69
C ASN A 230 -6.45 -33.71 -5.78
N THR A 231 -7.18 -34.44 -6.63
CA THR A 231 -7.08 -35.91 -6.76
C THR A 231 -6.21 -36.36 -7.94
N VAL A 232 -6.52 -35.92 -9.16
CA VAL A 232 -5.86 -36.39 -10.41
C VAL A 232 -4.99 -35.32 -11.09
N GLY A 233 -5.04 -34.09 -10.56
CA GLY A 233 -4.28 -32.95 -11.04
C GLY A 233 -4.59 -32.54 -12.48
N ASN A 234 -3.77 -31.63 -13.01
CA ASN A 234 -3.93 -31.05 -14.35
C ASN A 234 -3.68 -32.03 -15.52
N ARG A 235 -3.55 -33.34 -15.25
CA ARG A 235 -3.37 -34.40 -16.25
C ARG A 235 -4.65 -34.64 -17.04
N ILE A 236 -5.76 -34.80 -16.32
CA ILE A 236 -7.07 -35.21 -16.87
C ILE A 236 -8.01 -34.00 -17.05
N ILE A 237 -7.90 -33.00 -16.18
CA ILE A 237 -8.89 -31.90 -16.05
C ILE A 237 -8.96 -30.99 -17.28
N LYS A 238 -7.90 -30.94 -18.09
CA LYS A 238 -7.87 -30.12 -19.32
C LYS A 238 -8.91 -30.53 -20.35
N ASP A 239 -9.41 -31.76 -20.27
CA ASP A 239 -10.45 -32.29 -21.15
C ASP A 239 -11.87 -32.06 -20.58
N TYR A 240 -11.96 -31.51 -19.36
CA TYR A 240 -13.20 -31.35 -18.60
C TYR A 240 -13.29 -29.92 -18.03
N ASP A 241 -13.91 -29.01 -18.80
CA ASP A 241 -14.11 -27.57 -18.52
C ASP A 241 -15.06 -27.27 -17.32
N MET A 242 -14.93 -27.99 -16.20
CA MET A 242 -15.84 -27.93 -15.03
C MET A 242 -15.95 -26.52 -14.45
N LEU A 243 -14.83 -25.79 -14.35
CA LEU A 243 -14.85 -24.40 -13.91
C LEU A 243 -15.62 -23.47 -14.87
N VAL A 244 -15.56 -23.73 -16.19
CA VAL A 244 -16.31 -22.96 -17.19
C VAL A 244 -17.80 -23.22 -17.05
N GLU A 245 -18.19 -24.48 -16.81
CA GLU A 245 -19.58 -24.86 -16.52
C GLU A 245 -20.08 -24.24 -15.22
N ALA A 246 -19.27 -24.20 -14.15
CA ALA A 246 -19.60 -23.50 -12.91
C ALA A 246 -19.89 -22.01 -13.17
N VAL A 247 -18.98 -21.31 -13.85
CA VAL A 247 -19.14 -19.89 -14.22
C VAL A 247 -20.34 -19.66 -15.14
N ALA A 248 -20.62 -20.56 -16.09
CA ALA A 248 -21.79 -20.47 -16.97
C ALA A 248 -23.11 -20.61 -16.18
N ASN A 249 -23.14 -21.53 -15.23
CA ASN A 249 -24.28 -21.75 -14.33
C ASN A 249 -24.52 -20.54 -13.42
N TYR A 250 -23.51 -20.05 -12.70
CA TYR A 250 -23.67 -18.86 -11.85
C TYR A 250 -24.06 -17.61 -12.65
N LYS A 251 -23.51 -17.41 -13.86
CA LYS A 251 -23.98 -16.35 -14.77
C LYS A 251 -25.46 -16.50 -15.08
N LYS A 252 -25.93 -17.71 -15.36
CA LYS A 252 -27.34 -17.95 -15.68
C LYS A 252 -28.26 -17.75 -14.48
N ALA A 253 -27.82 -18.15 -13.28
CA ALA A 253 -28.49 -17.81 -12.03
C ALA A 253 -28.62 -16.29 -11.86
N PHE A 254 -27.53 -15.54 -12.08
CA PHE A 254 -27.51 -14.08 -11.98
C PHE A 254 -28.34 -13.38 -13.07
N GLU A 255 -28.42 -13.91 -14.29
CA GLU A 255 -29.34 -13.41 -15.33
C GLU A 255 -30.81 -13.55 -14.91
N LEU A 256 -31.16 -14.67 -14.28
CA LEU A 256 -32.53 -14.97 -13.82
C LEU A 256 -32.89 -14.24 -12.53
N ASN A 257 -31.93 -13.99 -11.64
CA ASN A 257 -32.09 -13.18 -10.43
C ASN A 257 -30.94 -12.14 -10.27
N PRO A 258 -31.00 -10.99 -10.97
CA PRO A 258 -29.94 -9.98 -10.90
C PRO A 258 -29.78 -9.27 -9.55
N LYS A 259 -30.65 -9.56 -8.57
CA LYS A 259 -30.58 -9.05 -7.19
C LYS A 259 -29.89 -10.02 -6.23
N ASP A 260 -29.43 -11.17 -6.72
CA ASP A 260 -28.74 -12.17 -5.91
C ASP A 260 -27.29 -11.75 -5.66
N THR A 261 -27.06 -11.11 -4.51
CA THR A 261 -25.73 -10.66 -4.08
C THR A 261 -24.79 -11.83 -3.79
N SER A 262 -25.31 -12.96 -3.29
CA SER A 262 -24.52 -14.18 -3.06
C SER A 262 -23.95 -14.75 -4.37
N VAL A 263 -24.78 -14.86 -5.42
CA VAL A 263 -24.30 -15.31 -6.74
C VAL A 263 -23.32 -14.32 -7.37
N ALA A 264 -23.51 -13.01 -7.15
CA ALA A 264 -22.54 -12.01 -7.59
C ALA A 264 -21.18 -12.16 -6.88
N LEU A 265 -21.16 -12.49 -5.58
CA LEU A 265 -19.94 -12.76 -4.83
C LEU A 265 -19.24 -14.05 -5.28
N LEU A 266 -19.97 -15.14 -5.50
CA LEU A 266 -19.42 -16.40 -6.05
C LEU A 266 -18.79 -16.17 -7.44
N LEU A 267 -19.44 -15.38 -8.30
CA LEU A 267 -18.85 -14.98 -9.58
C LEU A 267 -17.60 -14.12 -9.38
N ALA A 268 -17.55 -13.26 -8.37
CA ALA A 268 -16.38 -12.41 -8.10
C ALA A 268 -15.18 -13.25 -7.65
N ASP A 269 -15.36 -14.13 -6.67
CA ASP A 269 -14.37 -15.09 -6.15
C ASP A 269 -13.80 -15.97 -7.27
N ILE A 270 -14.66 -16.69 -8.00
CA ILE A 270 -14.20 -17.59 -9.08
C ILE A 270 -13.44 -16.82 -10.16
N TYR A 271 -13.91 -15.60 -10.51
CA TYR A 271 -13.13 -14.76 -11.42
C TYR A 271 -11.78 -14.39 -10.81
N PHE A 272 -11.76 -13.91 -9.57
CA PHE A 272 -10.55 -13.46 -8.88
C PHE A 272 -9.47 -14.55 -8.82
N ASN A 273 -9.83 -15.76 -8.40
CA ASN A 273 -8.88 -16.82 -8.07
C ASN A 273 -8.40 -17.65 -9.28
N TYR A 274 -9.18 -17.76 -10.36
CA TYR A 274 -8.87 -18.69 -11.46
C TYR A 274 -8.59 -18.05 -12.83
N TYR A 275 -8.76 -16.74 -13.00
CA TYR A 275 -8.57 -16.07 -14.29
C TYR A 275 -7.51 -14.96 -14.21
N ASN A 276 -6.59 -14.90 -15.19
CA ASN A 276 -5.52 -13.89 -15.21
C ASN A 276 -6.03 -12.43 -15.25
N ASP A 277 -7.10 -12.15 -16.00
CA ASP A 277 -7.81 -10.85 -16.00
C ASP A 277 -8.94 -10.77 -14.94
N GLY A 278 -9.05 -11.82 -14.13
CA GLY A 278 -10.14 -12.11 -13.21
C GLY A 278 -10.41 -11.02 -12.19
N ARG A 279 -9.36 -10.49 -11.58
CA ARG A 279 -9.41 -9.36 -10.63
C ARG A 279 -10.20 -8.15 -11.16
N LYS A 280 -10.08 -7.84 -12.46
CA LYS A 280 -10.83 -6.74 -13.11
C LYS A 280 -12.32 -7.07 -13.28
N ILE A 281 -12.65 -8.34 -13.41
CA ILE A 281 -14.03 -8.83 -13.53
C ILE A 281 -14.66 -8.91 -12.13
N ALA A 282 -13.94 -9.40 -11.13
CA ALA A 282 -14.35 -9.43 -9.72
C ALA A 282 -14.82 -8.04 -9.23
N LYS A 283 -14.05 -6.98 -9.49
CA LYS A 283 -14.45 -5.59 -9.17
C LYS A 283 -15.79 -5.17 -9.79
N LYS A 284 -16.11 -5.63 -11.00
CA LYS A 284 -17.42 -5.35 -11.62
C LYS A 284 -18.57 -6.07 -10.91
N TYR A 285 -18.32 -7.22 -10.28
CA TYR A 285 -19.29 -7.90 -9.46
C TYR A 285 -19.38 -7.30 -8.05
N TYR A 286 -18.28 -6.86 -7.44
CA TYR A 286 -18.33 -6.06 -6.21
C TYR A 286 -19.14 -4.77 -6.39
N GLN A 287 -19.00 -4.08 -7.52
CA GLN A 287 -19.86 -2.94 -7.86
C GLN A 287 -21.34 -3.33 -7.90
N LYS A 288 -21.70 -4.43 -8.59
CA LYS A 288 -23.09 -4.92 -8.62
C LYS A 288 -23.63 -5.25 -7.23
N VAL A 289 -22.81 -5.81 -6.34
CA VAL A 289 -23.21 -6.05 -4.94
C VAL A 289 -23.50 -4.74 -4.23
N ILE A 290 -22.62 -3.73 -4.37
CA ILE A 290 -22.80 -2.38 -3.82
C ILE A 290 -24.07 -1.69 -4.37
N ASP A 291 -24.37 -1.87 -5.65
CA ASP A 291 -25.57 -1.31 -6.30
C ASP A 291 -26.88 -1.91 -5.75
N ILE A 292 -26.82 -3.09 -5.11
CA ILE A 292 -27.97 -3.80 -4.51
C ILE A 292 -28.02 -3.58 -3.00
N ASP A 293 -26.95 -3.96 -2.30
CA ASP A 293 -26.72 -3.77 -0.87
C ASP A 293 -25.20 -3.77 -0.57
N PRO A 294 -24.61 -2.60 -0.24
CA PRO A 294 -23.19 -2.52 0.08
C PRO A 294 -22.84 -3.16 1.43
N GLU A 295 -23.82 -3.41 2.31
CA GLU A 295 -23.59 -4.07 3.59
C GLU A 295 -23.25 -5.56 3.39
N THR A 296 -23.87 -6.21 2.40
CA THR A 296 -23.54 -7.58 2.00
C THR A 296 -22.07 -7.73 1.60
N LEU A 297 -21.48 -6.77 0.86
CA LEU A 297 -20.07 -6.84 0.47
C LEU A 297 -19.14 -6.76 1.70
N VAL A 298 -19.45 -5.91 2.67
CA VAL A 298 -18.66 -5.76 3.90
C VAL A 298 -18.76 -7.01 4.78
N LYS A 299 -19.95 -7.63 4.84
CA LYS A 299 -20.22 -8.83 5.63
C LYS A 299 -19.86 -10.15 4.95
N ALA A 300 -19.48 -10.14 3.68
CA ALA A 300 -19.08 -11.35 2.97
C ALA A 300 -17.93 -12.08 3.70
N ASP A 301 -18.19 -13.34 4.06
CA ASP A 301 -17.18 -14.28 4.59
C ASP A 301 -16.34 -14.89 3.45
N SER A 302 -16.85 -14.86 2.21
CA SER A 302 -16.15 -15.31 0.98
C SER A 302 -15.06 -14.35 0.51
N LEU A 303 -14.72 -13.31 1.28
CA LEU A 303 -13.56 -12.44 1.05
C LEU A 303 -12.57 -12.74 2.16
N ASP A 304 -11.72 -13.75 1.98
CA ASP A 304 -10.77 -14.21 2.98
C ASP A 304 -9.33 -13.74 2.71
N THR A 305 -8.99 -13.43 1.46
CA THR A 305 -7.67 -12.93 1.08
C THR A 305 -7.46 -11.44 1.39
N LEU A 306 -6.19 -11.02 1.41
CA LEU A 306 -5.80 -9.61 1.54
C LEU A 306 -6.30 -8.79 0.34
N GLU A 307 -6.07 -9.30 -0.86
CA GLU A 307 -6.29 -8.60 -2.12
C GLU A 307 -7.77 -8.39 -2.43
N GLU A 308 -8.64 -9.35 -2.11
CA GLU A 308 -10.10 -9.22 -2.27
C GLU A 308 -10.68 -8.18 -1.30
N ASN A 309 -10.33 -8.27 -0.01
CA ASN A 309 -10.77 -7.29 0.99
C ASN A 309 -10.27 -5.88 0.66
N TYR A 310 -9.04 -5.76 0.15
CA TYR A 310 -8.48 -4.50 -0.32
C TYR A 310 -9.24 -3.97 -1.55
N ASP A 311 -9.57 -4.83 -2.51
CA ASP A 311 -10.30 -4.45 -3.72
C ASP A 311 -11.76 -4.09 -3.45
N ALA A 312 -12.44 -4.81 -2.56
CA ALA A 312 -13.76 -4.43 -2.05
C ALA A 312 -13.70 -3.04 -1.38
N GLY A 313 -12.68 -2.79 -0.55
CA GLY A 313 -12.40 -1.48 0.03
C GLY A 313 -12.23 -0.38 -1.01
N LEU A 314 -11.47 -0.63 -2.08
CA LEU A 314 -11.28 0.34 -3.17
C LEU A 314 -12.59 0.66 -3.92
N VAL A 315 -13.41 -0.35 -4.26
CA VAL A 315 -14.70 -0.10 -4.94
C VAL A 315 -15.66 0.68 -4.02
N LEU A 316 -15.65 0.40 -2.71
CA LEU A 316 -16.42 1.19 -1.73
C LEU A 316 -15.94 2.66 -1.67
N MET A 317 -14.63 2.92 -1.73
CA MET A 317 -14.08 4.28 -1.83
C MET A 317 -14.49 5.00 -3.12
N GLU A 318 -14.47 4.32 -4.26
CA GLU A 318 -14.89 4.87 -5.56
C GLU A 318 -16.37 5.29 -5.55
N ASN A 319 -17.20 4.63 -4.73
CA ASN A 319 -18.60 4.95 -4.51
C ASN A 319 -18.86 5.92 -3.33
N ASN A 320 -17.80 6.48 -2.71
CA ASN A 320 -17.86 7.36 -1.52
C ASN A 320 -18.48 6.72 -0.25
N LEU A 321 -18.50 5.39 -0.16
CA LEU A 321 -18.99 4.64 1.00
C LEU A 321 -17.85 4.42 2.01
N PHE A 322 -17.34 5.52 2.57
CA PHE A 322 -16.11 5.52 3.36
C PHE A 322 -16.21 4.73 4.67
N ASP A 323 -17.37 4.78 5.34
CA ASP A 323 -17.70 3.95 6.51
C ASP A 323 -17.51 2.45 6.27
N LYS A 324 -17.89 1.98 5.07
CA LYS A 324 -17.80 0.58 4.64
C LYS A 324 -16.41 0.26 4.10
N ALA A 325 -15.79 1.19 3.36
CA ALA A 325 -14.41 1.06 2.93
C ALA A 325 -13.45 0.88 4.13
N ILE A 326 -13.65 1.63 5.22
CA ILE A 326 -12.88 1.46 6.48
C ILE A 326 -12.99 0.02 7.00
N GLN A 327 -14.18 -0.59 6.97
CA GLN A 327 -14.39 -1.95 7.45
C GLN A 327 -13.67 -2.98 6.56
N SER A 328 -13.81 -2.91 5.23
CA SER A 328 -13.13 -3.81 4.29
C SER A 328 -11.61 -3.65 4.31
N LEU A 329 -11.10 -2.42 4.40
CA LEU A 329 -9.65 -2.16 4.52
C LEU A 329 -9.10 -2.63 5.88
N ARG A 330 -9.89 -2.55 6.97
CA ARG A 330 -9.55 -3.16 8.26
C ARG A 330 -9.57 -4.69 8.21
N LYS A 331 -10.42 -5.34 7.40
CA LYS A 331 -10.31 -6.78 7.10
C LYS A 331 -9.01 -7.08 6.34
N ALA A 332 -8.72 -6.37 5.25
CA ALA A 332 -7.49 -6.55 4.48
C ALA A 332 -6.22 -6.44 5.35
N LYS A 333 -6.17 -5.43 6.23
CA LYS A 333 -5.07 -5.20 7.20
C LYS A 333 -4.87 -6.36 8.19
N LYS A 334 -5.92 -7.15 8.49
CA LYS A 334 -5.81 -8.36 9.33
C LYS A 334 -5.22 -9.55 8.55
N CYS A 335 -5.54 -9.68 7.26
CA CYS A 335 -4.98 -10.72 6.40
C CYS A 335 -3.49 -10.45 6.08
N GLY A 336 -3.08 -9.18 6.05
CA GLY A 336 -1.67 -8.80 6.05
C GLY A 336 -1.41 -7.31 5.94
N THR A 337 -0.18 -6.90 6.26
CA THR A 337 0.22 -5.49 6.31
C THR A 337 0.76 -5.00 4.97
N SER A 338 0.28 -3.85 4.49
CA SER A 338 0.77 -3.20 3.28
C SER A 338 0.58 -1.69 3.37
N PRO A 339 1.59 -0.86 3.05
CA PRO A 339 1.45 0.61 3.02
C PRO A 339 0.26 1.11 2.19
N TRP A 340 -0.15 0.35 1.16
CA TRP A 340 -1.33 0.64 0.34
C TRP A 340 -2.66 0.52 1.09
N ILE A 341 -2.75 -0.40 2.03
CA ILE A 341 -3.94 -0.58 2.88
C ILE A 341 -4.02 0.58 3.87
N ASN A 342 -2.94 0.83 4.62
CA ASN A 342 -2.87 1.95 5.56
C ASN A 342 -3.13 3.31 4.87
N TYR A 343 -2.58 3.53 3.66
CA TYR A 343 -2.81 4.75 2.87
C TYR A 343 -4.29 4.95 2.52
N ASN A 344 -4.93 3.96 1.90
CA ASN A 344 -6.35 4.06 1.51
C ASN A 344 -7.28 4.08 2.74
N LEU A 345 -6.89 3.43 3.83
CA LEU A 345 -7.60 3.49 5.11
C LEU A 345 -7.51 4.90 5.71
N SER A 346 -6.33 5.53 5.70
CA SER A 346 -6.16 6.92 6.16
C SER A 346 -6.95 7.94 5.33
N ILE A 347 -7.08 7.72 4.01
CA ILE A 347 -7.97 8.53 3.15
C ILE A 347 -9.43 8.32 3.54
N SER A 348 -9.87 7.07 3.71
CA SER A 348 -11.25 6.73 4.04
C SER A 348 -11.65 7.29 5.41
N LEU A 349 -10.78 7.15 6.42
CA LEU A 349 -10.92 7.76 7.75
C LEU A 349 -10.99 9.30 7.67
N THR A 350 -10.10 9.93 6.91
CA THR A 350 -10.11 11.39 6.69
C THR A 350 -11.40 11.86 6.00
N LYS A 351 -11.97 11.05 5.09
CA LYS A 351 -13.22 11.36 4.39
C LYS A 351 -14.44 11.15 5.27
N GLU A 352 -14.49 10.06 6.04
CA GLU A 352 -15.58 9.83 6.98
C GLU A 352 -15.56 10.82 8.15
N ALA A 353 -14.38 11.28 8.57
CA ALA A 353 -14.25 12.40 9.49
C ALA A 353 -14.87 13.70 8.92
N GLN A 354 -14.68 13.98 7.62
CA GLN A 354 -15.33 15.12 6.95
C GLN A 354 -16.86 14.98 6.94
N ASN A 355 -17.38 13.78 6.67
CA ASN A 355 -18.82 13.48 6.71
C ASN A 355 -19.38 13.69 8.14
N SER A 356 -18.75 13.08 9.13
CA SER A 356 -19.14 13.14 10.55
C SER A 356 -19.18 14.57 11.08
N VAL A 357 -18.15 15.38 10.80
CA VAL A 357 -18.09 16.82 11.14
C VAL A 357 -19.19 17.62 10.43
N SER A 358 -19.46 17.33 9.16
CA SER A 358 -20.50 18.01 8.38
C SER A 358 -21.91 17.70 8.91
N ASN A 359 -22.10 16.49 9.42
CA ASN A 359 -23.31 16.05 10.13
C ASN A 359 -23.39 16.54 11.58
N GLY A 360 -22.42 17.35 12.04
CA GLY A 360 -22.39 17.96 13.37
C GLY A 360 -21.73 17.11 14.47
N ASN A 361 -21.30 15.89 14.18
CA ASN A 361 -20.62 15.01 15.15
C ASN A 361 -19.11 15.33 15.18
N LEU A 362 -18.75 16.32 15.98
CA LEU A 362 -17.36 16.79 16.09
C LEU A 362 -16.44 15.77 16.80
N GLU A 363 -16.96 15.04 17.79
CA GLU A 363 -16.16 14.09 18.60
C GLU A 363 -15.72 12.88 17.77
N GLU A 364 -16.65 12.24 17.05
CA GLU A 364 -16.31 11.13 16.16
C GLU A 364 -15.45 11.64 14.99
N GLY A 365 -15.69 12.87 14.51
CA GLY A 365 -14.82 13.51 13.52
C GLY A 365 -13.37 13.67 13.97
N ILE A 366 -13.14 14.11 15.21
CA ILE A 366 -11.80 14.19 15.82
C ILE A 366 -11.18 12.79 15.89
N LYS A 367 -11.90 11.82 16.45
CA LYS A 367 -11.44 10.43 16.59
C LYS A 367 -11.03 9.80 15.24
N LEU A 368 -11.85 9.97 14.19
CA LEU A 368 -11.54 9.45 12.86
C LEU A 368 -10.30 10.10 12.23
N TYR A 369 -10.04 11.39 12.47
CA TYR A 369 -8.78 12.03 12.06
C TYR A 369 -7.58 11.58 12.90
N GLU A 370 -7.75 11.29 14.19
CA GLU A 370 -6.70 10.72 15.05
C GLU A 370 -6.35 9.28 14.62
N ASP A 371 -7.35 8.43 14.34
CA ASP A 371 -7.19 7.12 13.67
C ASP A 371 -6.41 7.28 12.35
N ALA A 372 -6.77 8.26 11.50
CA ALA A 372 -6.08 8.50 10.22
C ALA A 372 -4.60 8.87 10.39
N LEU A 373 -4.25 9.62 11.44
CA LEU A 373 -2.85 9.94 11.76
C LEU A 373 -2.07 8.73 12.27
N GLN A 374 -2.71 7.83 13.03
CA GLN A 374 -2.09 6.57 13.42
C GLN A 374 -1.74 5.73 12.19
N GLU A 375 -2.68 5.59 11.24
CA GLU A 375 -2.44 4.86 9.99
C GLU A 375 -1.31 5.49 9.16
N ILE A 376 -1.22 6.83 9.10
CA ILE A 376 -0.11 7.53 8.44
C ILE A 376 1.23 7.30 9.17
N SER A 377 1.22 7.23 10.50
CA SER A 377 2.42 6.89 11.30
C SER A 377 2.91 5.48 11.00
N GLU A 378 1.99 4.51 10.87
CA GLU A 378 2.34 3.13 10.47
C GLU A 378 2.96 3.07 9.07
N ILE A 379 2.46 3.84 8.09
CA ILE A 379 3.07 3.92 6.75
C ILE A 379 4.55 4.36 6.85
N ASN A 380 4.82 5.43 7.62
CA ASN A 380 6.18 5.96 7.77
C ASN A 380 7.12 4.96 8.46
N ASN A 381 6.61 4.15 9.38
CA ASN A 381 7.40 3.08 10.02
C ASN A 381 7.67 1.95 9.02
N LEU A 382 6.65 1.48 8.30
CA LEU A 382 6.78 0.43 7.29
C LEU A 382 7.70 0.83 6.14
N SER A 383 7.69 2.09 5.70
CA SER A 383 8.60 2.60 4.65
C SER A 383 10.06 2.67 5.08
N SER A 384 10.37 2.60 6.38
CA SER A 384 11.74 2.49 6.88
C SER A 384 12.30 1.06 6.76
N GLU A 385 11.43 0.06 6.81
CA GLU A 385 11.76 -1.37 6.62
C GLU A 385 11.72 -1.76 5.13
N TRP A 386 10.64 -1.38 4.44
CA TRP A 386 10.56 -1.37 2.98
C TRP A 386 11.38 -0.22 2.40
N LYS A 387 12.71 -0.42 2.33
CA LYS A 387 13.64 0.49 1.62
C LYS A 387 13.37 0.55 0.12
N ILE A 388 12.26 1.15 -0.29
CA ILE A 388 12.15 1.85 -1.56
C ILE A 388 13.12 3.03 -1.44
N GLY A 389 14.27 2.91 -2.10
CA GLY A 389 15.44 3.76 -1.85
C GLY A 389 15.32 5.17 -2.44
N HIS A 390 14.39 5.99 -1.95
CA HIS A 390 14.33 7.42 -2.26
C HIS A 390 14.49 8.25 -0.99
N SER A 391 15.60 9.01 -0.96
CA SER A 391 15.88 9.98 0.08
C SER A 391 14.92 11.18 -0.06
N LEU A 392 14.35 11.57 1.07
CA LEU A 392 13.21 12.48 1.21
C LEU A 392 13.61 13.95 0.98
N HIS A 393 14.16 14.28 -0.21
CA HIS A 393 14.98 15.49 -0.42
C HIS A 393 14.62 16.37 -1.64
N THR A 394 13.63 16.02 -2.46
CA THR A 394 13.22 16.83 -3.64
C THR A 394 11.71 16.85 -3.88
N MET A 395 11.20 17.97 -4.41
CA MET A 395 9.79 18.17 -4.80
C MET A 395 9.32 17.25 -5.94
N GLU A 396 10.20 16.60 -6.70
CA GLU A 396 9.79 15.58 -7.69
C GLU A 396 8.98 14.46 -7.00
N HIS A 397 9.44 14.04 -5.82
CA HIS A 397 8.77 13.03 -5.00
C HIS A 397 7.42 13.52 -4.39
N LEU A 398 7.05 14.80 -4.52
CA LEU A 398 5.70 15.27 -4.19
C LEU A 398 4.64 14.90 -5.23
N THR A 399 5.06 14.48 -6.43
CA THR A 399 4.21 13.80 -7.41
C THR A 399 4.27 12.27 -7.28
N GLU A 400 5.21 11.76 -6.49
CA GLU A 400 5.30 10.37 -6.09
C GLU A 400 4.57 10.13 -4.77
N LYS A 401 4.53 8.86 -4.37
CA LYS A 401 3.58 8.32 -3.39
C LYS A 401 3.79 8.89 -1.97
N ASP A 402 5.03 9.06 -1.55
CA ASP A 402 5.40 9.60 -0.22
C ASP A 402 5.02 11.08 -0.08
N GLY A 403 5.05 11.80 -1.20
CA GLY A 403 4.53 13.15 -1.32
C GLY A 403 3.06 13.28 -0.95
N VAL A 404 2.24 12.39 -1.50
CA VAL A 404 0.79 12.40 -1.27
C VAL A 404 0.46 12.04 0.18
N ILE A 405 1.19 11.10 0.78
CA ILE A 405 1.11 10.77 2.22
C ILE A 405 1.42 12.00 3.09
N THR A 406 2.48 12.72 2.77
CA THR A 406 2.90 13.91 3.53
C THR A 406 1.87 15.05 3.43
N LEU A 407 1.31 15.29 2.24
CA LEU A 407 0.25 16.28 2.03
C LEU A 407 -1.06 15.87 2.72
N LEU A 408 -1.38 14.56 2.75
CA LEU A 408 -2.50 14.03 3.50
C LEU A 408 -2.31 14.31 5.00
N GLN A 409 -1.14 13.99 5.56
CA GLN A 409 -0.79 14.25 6.97
C GLN A 409 -0.99 15.72 7.37
N ILE A 410 -0.47 16.65 6.56
CA ILE A 410 -0.68 18.10 6.76
C ILE A 410 -2.18 18.43 6.76
N SER A 411 -2.94 17.92 5.78
CA SER A 411 -4.38 18.21 5.68
C SER A 411 -5.20 17.64 6.85
N THR A 412 -4.81 16.48 7.38
CA THR A 412 -5.42 15.85 8.56
C THR A 412 -5.13 16.65 9.82
N TYR A 413 -3.86 17.05 10.05
CA TYR A 413 -3.52 17.97 11.13
C TYR A 413 -4.25 19.32 11.01
N GLN A 414 -4.36 19.89 9.80
CA GLN A 414 -5.08 21.16 9.58
C GLN A 414 -6.57 21.04 9.89
N SER A 415 -7.16 19.86 9.74
CA SER A 415 -8.56 19.59 10.09
C SER A 415 -8.73 19.44 11.60
N LEU A 416 -7.85 18.68 12.27
CA LEU A 416 -7.83 18.56 13.73
C LEU A 416 -7.60 19.90 14.42
N ALA A 417 -6.63 20.70 13.97
CA ALA A 417 -6.35 22.00 14.55
C ALA A 417 -7.57 22.94 14.50
N ARG A 418 -8.30 22.94 13.37
CA ARG A 418 -9.55 23.72 13.21
C ARG A 418 -10.71 23.17 14.04
N LEU A 419 -10.80 21.85 14.22
CA LEU A 419 -11.81 21.24 15.10
C LEU A 419 -11.55 21.60 16.56
N TYR A 420 -10.31 21.48 17.02
CA TYR A 420 -9.93 21.83 18.39
C TYR A 420 -10.05 23.33 18.65
N GLU A 421 -9.79 24.22 17.68
CA GLU A 421 -10.15 25.64 17.81
C GLU A 421 -11.67 25.83 17.94
N LYS A 422 -12.48 25.14 17.12
CA LYS A 422 -13.95 25.22 17.16
C LYS A 422 -14.56 24.68 18.45
N THR A 423 -13.94 23.68 19.09
CA THR A 423 -14.36 23.15 20.41
C THR A 423 -13.75 23.92 21.59
N GLY A 424 -13.01 25.00 21.35
CA GLY A 424 -12.42 25.85 22.39
C GLY A 424 -11.10 25.35 22.99
N ASN A 425 -10.56 24.22 22.50
CA ASN A 425 -9.27 23.68 22.93
C ASN A 425 -8.11 24.29 22.13
N ALA A 426 -7.77 25.53 22.47
CA ALA A 426 -6.71 26.29 21.81
C ALA A 426 -5.32 25.61 21.92
N ASP A 427 -5.02 24.95 23.04
CA ASP A 427 -3.72 24.29 23.23
C ASP A 427 -3.53 23.10 22.28
N LYS A 428 -4.52 22.21 22.11
CA LYS A 428 -4.46 21.15 21.09
C LYS A 428 -4.43 21.73 19.67
N SER A 429 -5.14 22.82 19.40
CA SER A 429 -5.06 23.48 18.08
C SER A 429 -3.62 23.92 17.76
N ILE A 430 -2.95 24.56 18.72
CA ILE A 430 -1.54 24.96 18.65
C ILE A 430 -0.61 23.76 18.54
N GLU A 431 -0.85 22.67 19.27
CA GLU A 431 -0.10 21.41 19.17
C GLU A 431 -0.09 20.90 17.73
N TYR A 432 -1.27 20.75 17.10
CA TYR A 432 -1.37 20.29 15.72
C TYR A 432 -0.78 21.27 14.69
N PHE A 433 -0.91 22.59 14.91
CA PHE A 433 -0.19 23.55 14.07
C PHE A 433 1.34 23.45 14.21
N ASN A 434 1.88 23.20 15.41
CA ASN A 434 3.31 22.90 15.57
C ASN A 434 3.72 21.60 14.85
N HIS A 435 2.86 20.58 14.82
CA HIS A 435 3.10 19.40 13.98
C HIS A 435 3.11 19.74 12.48
N ILE A 436 2.19 20.58 12.00
CA ILE A 436 2.17 21.06 10.61
C ILE A 436 3.47 21.79 10.26
N ILE A 437 3.94 22.72 11.11
CA ILE A 437 5.21 23.42 10.87
C ILE A 437 6.40 22.45 10.80
N LYS A 438 6.49 21.49 11.75
CA LYS A 438 7.54 20.45 11.73
C LYS A 438 7.52 19.57 10.47
N VAL A 439 6.36 19.32 9.87
CA VAL A 439 6.26 18.61 8.59
C VAL A 439 6.66 19.53 7.43
N TRP A 440 6.19 20.78 7.42
CA TRP A 440 6.60 21.75 6.40
C TRP A 440 8.10 22.00 6.35
N ASP A 441 8.78 22.10 7.49
CA ASP A 441 10.22 22.33 7.55
C ASP A 441 11.03 21.14 7.01
N LYS A 442 10.46 19.92 6.99
CA LYS A 442 11.04 18.76 6.28
C LYS A 442 10.79 18.79 4.78
N VAL A 443 9.62 19.28 4.35
CA VAL A 443 9.21 19.34 2.94
C VAL A 443 9.88 20.50 2.20
N ILE A 444 10.14 21.60 2.90
CA ILE A 444 10.61 22.88 2.36
C ILE A 444 12.01 23.20 2.93
N ASP A 445 12.96 22.28 2.76
CA ASP A 445 14.37 22.53 3.06
C ASP A 445 14.95 23.54 2.03
N PRO A 446 15.59 24.64 2.47
CA PRO A 446 16.36 25.54 1.60
C PRO A 446 17.30 24.83 0.61
N ASN A 447 17.90 23.70 0.96
CA ASN A 447 18.77 22.93 0.06
C ASN A 447 18.00 22.28 -1.10
N SER A 448 16.75 21.89 -0.89
CA SER A 448 15.86 21.37 -1.93
C SER A 448 15.49 22.47 -2.92
N ILE A 449 15.20 23.68 -2.42
CA ILE A 449 14.78 24.83 -3.24
C ILE A 449 15.81 25.19 -4.32
N VAL A 450 17.10 25.16 -4.00
CA VAL A 450 18.19 25.53 -4.92
C VAL A 450 18.26 24.64 -6.17
N ARG A 451 17.67 23.44 -6.15
CA ARG A 451 17.70 22.50 -7.29
C ARG A 451 16.63 22.76 -8.37
N PHE A 452 15.63 23.61 -8.10
CA PHE A 452 14.48 23.80 -9.00
C PHE A 452 14.63 25.01 -9.95
N ASN A 453 15.37 24.81 -11.05
CA ASN A 453 15.54 25.81 -12.12
C ASN A 453 14.54 25.65 -13.30
N SER A 454 13.48 24.85 -13.14
CA SER A 454 12.44 24.63 -14.17
C SER A 454 11.18 25.47 -13.89
N GLN A 455 10.61 26.09 -14.94
CA GLN A 455 9.40 26.91 -14.82
C GLN A 455 8.17 26.13 -14.35
N LYS A 456 8.08 24.82 -14.62
CA LYS A 456 6.89 24.02 -14.30
C LYS A 456 6.80 23.72 -12.80
N ASP A 457 7.93 23.41 -12.18
CA ASP A 457 8.01 23.01 -10.76
C ASP A 457 7.78 24.20 -9.82
N SER A 458 8.14 25.41 -10.27
CA SER A 458 7.91 26.67 -9.55
C SER A 458 6.46 26.86 -9.10
N LYS A 459 5.45 26.47 -9.91
CA LYS A 459 4.04 26.68 -9.57
C LYS A 459 3.57 25.79 -8.42
N VAL A 460 4.04 24.54 -8.37
CA VAL A 460 3.69 23.61 -7.29
C VAL A 460 4.45 24.01 -6.01
N LEU A 461 5.74 24.32 -6.12
CA LEU A 461 6.56 24.81 -5.03
C LEU A 461 5.96 26.07 -4.38
N ASN A 462 5.63 27.09 -5.19
CA ASN A 462 5.03 28.33 -4.70
C ASN A 462 3.70 28.07 -3.99
N LYS A 463 2.87 27.14 -4.47
CA LYS A 463 1.60 26.77 -3.81
C LYS A 463 1.82 26.10 -2.44
N LEU A 464 2.88 25.31 -2.28
CA LEU A 464 3.21 24.67 -1.00
C LEU A 464 3.86 25.64 -0.01
N ILE A 465 4.77 26.49 -0.48
CA ILE A 465 5.37 27.56 0.33
C ILE A 465 4.27 28.53 0.82
N SER A 466 3.30 28.88 -0.03
CA SER A 466 2.15 29.73 0.33
C SER A 466 1.33 29.10 1.45
N LYS A 467 0.99 27.80 1.33
CA LYS A 467 0.29 27.08 2.40
C LYS A 467 1.09 27.03 3.71
N SER A 468 2.40 26.82 3.62
CA SER A 468 3.26 26.82 4.81
C SER A 468 3.33 28.19 5.50
N ALA A 469 3.24 29.27 4.71
CA ALA A 469 3.18 30.63 5.21
C ALA A 469 1.81 30.94 5.85
N GLU A 470 0.71 30.50 5.24
CA GLU A 470 -0.64 30.59 5.82
C GLU A 470 -0.76 29.83 7.15
N ASP A 471 -0.14 28.65 7.27
CA ASP A 471 -0.18 27.86 8.50
C ASP A 471 0.67 28.50 9.61
N SER A 472 1.83 29.08 9.29
CA SER A 472 2.58 29.91 10.26
C SER A 472 1.80 31.15 10.68
N LEU A 473 1.09 31.82 9.75
CA LEU A 473 0.25 32.97 10.09
C LEU A 473 -0.87 32.58 11.08
N LYS A 474 -1.58 31.47 10.83
CA LYS A 474 -2.62 30.96 11.74
C LYS A 474 -2.04 30.64 13.12
N LEU A 475 -0.88 29.98 13.17
CA LEU A 475 -0.20 29.66 14.42
C LEU A 475 0.26 30.92 15.18
N ALA A 476 0.77 31.94 14.49
CA ALA A 476 1.09 33.23 15.09
C ALA A 476 -0.14 33.87 15.76
N LEU A 477 -1.28 33.88 15.07
CA LEU A 477 -2.53 34.44 15.60
C LEU A 477 -3.06 33.63 16.80
N LEU A 478 -2.93 32.30 16.79
CA LEU A 478 -3.27 31.46 17.94
C LEU A 478 -2.34 31.72 19.14
N TYR A 479 -1.04 31.90 18.92
CA TYR A 479 -0.10 32.28 19.97
C TYR A 479 -0.39 33.67 20.55
N SER A 480 -0.71 34.66 19.72
CA SER A 480 -1.17 35.98 20.17
C SER A 480 -2.42 35.89 21.04
N LYS A 481 -3.44 35.13 20.62
CA LYS A 481 -4.68 34.91 21.41
C LYS A 481 -4.42 34.30 22.80
N GLN A 482 -3.30 33.61 23.00
CA GLN A 482 -2.89 33.02 24.29
C GLN A 482 -1.83 33.85 25.06
N GLY A 483 -1.41 35.00 24.55
CA GLY A 483 -0.32 35.77 25.15
C GLY A 483 1.07 35.13 25.02
N LYS A 484 1.23 34.15 24.12
CA LYS A 484 2.52 33.52 23.77
C LYS A 484 3.25 34.41 22.74
N TRP A 485 3.54 35.64 23.16
CA TRP A 485 3.95 36.75 22.30
C TRP A 485 5.26 36.51 21.54
N GLU A 486 6.22 35.84 22.17
CA GLU A 486 7.50 35.51 21.54
C GLU A 486 7.34 34.45 20.43
N ASP A 487 6.59 33.38 20.72
CA ASP A 487 6.23 32.37 19.72
C ASP A 487 5.45 32.97 18.54
N SER A 488 4.53 33.89 18.81
CA SER A 488 3.78 34.65 17.80
C SER A 488 4.70 35.44 16.87
N TYR A 489 5.66 36.19 17.44
CA TYR A 489 6.67 36.93 16.65
C TYR A 489 7.47 36.00 15.73
N TYR A 490 7.98 34.87 16.23
CA TYR A 490 8.76 33.94 15.41
C TYR A 490 7.93 33.33 14.27
N GLN A 491 6.64 33.06 14.50
CA GLN A 491 5.76 32.55 13.45
C GLN A 491 5.35 33.61 12.43
N PHE A 492 5.18 34.88 12.82
CA PHE A 492 5.07 35.99 11.87
C PHE A 492 6.32 36.13 11.01
N TYR A 493 7.51 36.09 11.63
CA TYR A 493 8.79 36.15 10.90
C TYR A 493 8.92 34.99 9.91
N ARG A 494 8.56 33.75 10.31
CA ARG A 494 8.52 32.57 9.41
C ARG A 494 7.51 32.75 8.27
N ALA A 495 6.30 33.24 8.55
CA ALA A 495 5.30 33.50 7.52
C ALA A 495 5.80 34.52 6.48
N ILE A 496 6.43 35.61 6.94
CA ILE A 496 7.05 36.63 6.10
C ILE A 496 8.16 36.02 5.22
N ASP A 497 9.08 35.24 5.80
CA ASP A 497 10.14 34.56 5.04
C ASP A 497 9.59 33.70 3.90
N LYS A 498 8.52 32.93 4.16
CA LYS A 498 7.90 32.05 3.17
C LYS A 498 7.09 32.81 2.12
N TYR A 499 6.31 33.83 2.48
CA TYR A 499 5.58 34.65 1.50
C TYR A 499 6.54 35.37 0.54
N LEU A 500 7.57 36.01 1.07
CA LEU A 500 8.52 36.81 0.27
C LEU A 500 9.45 35.98 -0.62
N PHE A 501 9.44 34.66 -0.47
CA PHE A 501 10.05 33.75 -1.44
C PHE A 501 9.22 33.67 -2.75
N ILE A 502 7.91 33.88 -2.68
CA ILE A 502 6.95 33.70 -3.79
C ILE A 502 6.62 35.04 -4.45
N ASN A 503 6.17 36.01 -3.64
CA ASN A 503 5.69 37.31 -4.07
C ASN A 503 5.96 38.37 -3.00
N MET A 504 6.02 39.63 -3.41
CA MET A 504 6.21 40.78 -2.50
C MET A 504 4.88 41.28 -1.91
N ASP A 505 3.84 40.44 -1.90
CA ASP A 505 2.50 40.84 -1.44
C ASP A 505 2.45 40.91 0.10
N LYS A 506 1.57 41.77 0.61
CA LYS A 506 1.41 41.97 2.05
C LYS A 506 0.65 40.79 2.67
N ILE A 507 1.10 40.34 3.84
CA ILE A 507 0.33 39.46 4.70
C ILE A 507 -0.70 40.33 5.42
N GLU A 508 -1.97 40.06 5.16
CA GLU A 508 -3.06 40.71 5.89
C GLU A 508 -3.54 39.84 7.06
N THR A 509 -3.91 40.51 8.15
CA THR A 509 -4.54 39.91 9.31
C THR A 509 -5.70 40.78 9.77
N ASN A 510 -6.77 40.13 10.20
CA ASN A 510 -7.99 40.74 10.76
C ASN A 510 -7.98 40.67 12.29
N SER A 511 -6.80 40.74 12.91
CA SER A 511 -6.69 40.81 14.37
C SER A 511 -7.30 42.12 14.87
N GLU A 512 -8.00 42.07 16.00
CA GLU A 512 -8.44 43.28 16.72
C GLU A 512 -7.46 43.65 17.86
N ASP A 513 -6.43 42.81 18.07
CA ASP A 513 -5.40 43.00 19.09
C ASP A 513 -4.25 43.88 18.56
N ASP A 514 -4.00 45.00 19.27
CA ASP A 514 -3.01 46.01 18.93
C ASP A 514 -1.57 45.47 19.00
N PHE A 515 -1.29 44.63 19.99
CA PHE A 515 0.04 44.06 20.18
C PHE A 515 0.40 43.06 19.06
N THR A 516 -0.58 42.35 18.51
CA THR A 516 -0.43 41.47 17.35
C THR A 516 -0.02 42.24 16.10
N HIS A 517 -0.65 43.38 15.82
CA HIS A 517 -0.23 44.28 14.74
C HIS A 517 1.17 44.85 14.99
N TYR A 518 1.50 45.17 16.25
CA TYR A 518 2.86 45.58 16.63
C TYR A 518 3.90 44.49 16.33
N LEU A 519 3.65 43.23 16.72
CA LEU A 519 4.56 42.11 16.48
C LEU A 519 4.74 41.80 14.98
N LEU A 520 3.66 41.84 14.19
CA LEU A 520 3.74 41.68 12.73
C LEU A 520 4.54 42.82 12.07
N GLY A 521 4.31 44.07 12.48
CA GLY A 521 5.09 45.22 12.01
C GLY A 521 6.57 45.15 12.39
N LEU A 522 6.88 44.67 13.59
CA LEU A 522 8.24 44.42 14.05
C LEU A 522 8.92 43.29 13.26
N ALA A 523 8.21 42.19 12.99
CA ALA A 523 8.73 41.08 12.19
C ALA A 523 9.07 41.51 10.75
N TYR A 524 8.25 42.35 10.11
CA TYR A 524 8.57 42.97 8.82
C TYR A 524 9.83 43.83 8.87
N PHE A 525 10.00 44.63 9.94
CA PHE A 525 11.16 45.50 10.12
C PHE A 525 12.46 44.71 10.32
N GLU A 526 12.45 43.70 11.18
CA GLU A 526 13.64 42.87 11.43
C GLU A 526 13.98 41.99 10.22
N TYR A 527 12.99 41.40 9.54
CA TYR A 527 13.23 40.64 8.29
C TYR A 527 13.88 41.52 7.21
N CYS A 528 13.42 42.78 7.12
CA CYS A 528 14.01 43.77 6.22
C CYS A 528 15.48 44.08 6.60
N LYS A 529 15.82 44.14 7.89
CA LYS A 529 17.18 44.43 8.39
C LYS A 529 18.14 43.28 8.08
N ASP A 530 17.73 42.05 8.30
CA ASP A 530 18.59 40.88 8.13
C ASP A 530 18.81 40.55 6.63
N ASN A 531 17.89 40.96 5.75
CA ASN A 531 17.95 40.75 4.30
C ASN A 531 18.42 41.96 3.47
N LEU A 532 19.13 42.92 4.07
CA LEU A 532 19.61 44.19 3.44
C LEU A 532 20.54 44.07 2.21
N ARG A 533 20.68 42.88 1.60
CA ARG A 533 21.39 42.64 0.34
C ARG A 533 20.47 42.54 -0.89
N LYS A 534 19.14 42.50 -0.72
CA LYS A 534 18.17 42.50 -1.82
C LYS A 534 17.92 43.95 -2.32
N SER A 535 17.35 44.09 -3.53
CA SER A 535 17.20 45.38 -4.22
C SER A 535 16.44 46.44 -3.39
N SER A 536 16.79 47.71 -3.59
CA SER A 536 16.27 48.86 -2.82
C SER A 536 14.74 48.98 -2.80
N GLU A 537 14.07 48.45 -3.81
CA GLU A 537 12.61 48.50 -3.95
C GLU A 537 11.91 47.48 -3.03
N ALA A 538 12.41 46.24 -2.94
CA ALA A 538 11.86 45.23 -2.03
C ALA A 538 12.00 45.68 -0.56
N THR A 539 13.17 46.20 -0.20
CA THR A 539 13.43 46.81 1.11
C THR A 539 12.45 47.94 1.43
N ALA A 540 12.14 48.81 0.47
CA ALA A 540 11.18 49.90 0.67
C ALA A 540 9.74 49.40 0.86
N THR A 541 9.34 48.34 0.15
CA THR A 541 8.02 47.71 0.29
C THR A 541 7.83 47.07 1.66
N LEU A 542 8.83 46.34 2.17
CA LEU A 542 8.76 45.76 3.53
C LEU A 542 8.71 46.83 4.62
N GLN A 543 9.46 47.93 4.45
CA GLN A 543 9.42 49.06 5.38
C GLN A 543 8.04 49.74 5.37
N LYS A 544 7.40 49.86 4.21
CA LYS A 544 6.01 50.33 4.11
C LYS A 544 5.04 49.41 4.86
N TYR A 545 5.12 48.09 4.67
CA TYR A 545 4.26 47.14 5.37
C TYR A 545 4.48 47.15 6.89
N ALA A 546 5.75 47.22 7.34
CA ALA A 546 6.07 47.41 8.74
C ALA A 546 5.39 48.66 9.32
N MET A 547 5.52 49.81 8.65
CA MET A 547 4.89 51.06 9.09
C MET A 547 3.37 50.99 9.15
N GLU A 548 2.70 50.42 8.12
CA GLU A 548 1.24 50.27 8.09
C GLU A 548 0.71 49.41 9.24
N GLU A 549 1.41 48.33 9.62
CA GLU A 549 0.99 47.50 10.75
C GLU A 549 1.21 48.20 12.12
N ILE A 550 2.28 49.00 12.27
CA ILE A 550 2.42 49.86 13.46
C ILE A 550 1.36 50.97 13.49
N GLU A 551 0.99 51.54 12.34
CA GLU A 551 -0.10 52.51 12.23
C GLU A 551 -1.46 51.90 12.61
N LYS A 552 -1.73 50.63 12.28
CA LYS A 552 -2.89 49.87 12.80
C LYS A 552 -2.82 49.66 14.31
N ALA A 553 -1.66 49.27 14.86
CA ALA A 553 -1.49 49.11 16.31
C ALA A 553 -1.77 50.42 17.08
N ILE A 554 -1.34 51.57 16.53
CA ILE A 554 -1.65 52.90 17.08
C ILE A 554 -3.14 53.23 16.95
N ALA A 555 -3.80 52.85 15.84
CA ALA A 555 -5.22 53.10 15.65
C ALA A 555 -6.10 52.29 16.62
N LEU A 556 -5.68 51.08 17.00
CA LEU A 556 -6.34 50.25 18.01
C LEU A 556 -6.02 50.71 19.44
N ASN A 557 -4.79 51.17 19.69
CA ASN A 557 -4.36 51.66 21.01
C ASN A 557 -3.34 52.81 20.88
N GLU A 558 -3.86 54.04 20.82
CA GLU A 558 -3.04 55.25 20.68
C GLU A 558 -2.19 55.59 21.93
N THR A 559 -2.49 54.95 23.06
CA THR A 559 -1.90 55.26 24.37
C THR A 559 -0.61 54.50 24.66
N ASN A 560 -0.26 53.49 23.85
CA ASN A 560 0.95 52.72 24.06
C ASN A 560 2.21 53.48 23.55
N PRO A 561 3.14 53.90 24.43
CA PRO A 561 4.34 54.64 24.02
C PRO A 561 5.29 53.80 23.15
N LEU A 562 5.20 52.47 23.20
CA LEU A 562 6.02 51.57 22.39
C LEU A 562 5.74 51.76 20.89
N TYR A 563 4.47 51.84 20.49
CA TYR A 563 4.10 51.93 19.09
C TYR A 563 4.48 53.31 18.52
N GLN A 564 4.24 54.37 19.29
CA GLN A 564 4.66 55.73 18.98
C GLN A 564 6.20 55.82 18.85
N ASN A 565 6.97 55.21 19.75
CA ASN A 565 8.42 55.16 19.61
C ASN A 565 8.86 54.38 18.36
N THR A 566 8.19 53.26 18.07
CA THR A 566 8.52 52.38 16.95
C THR A 566 8.27 53.05 15.61
N LEU A 567 7.09 53.65 15.41
CA LEU A 567 6.79 54.40 14.20
C LEU A 567 7.69 55.65 14.06
N GLY A 568 7.95 56.33 15.17
CA GLY A 568 8.91 57.44 15.22
C GLY A 568 10.34 57.04 14.83
N HIS A 569 10.78 55.85 15.24
CA HIS A 569 12.06 55.27 14.82
C HIS A 569 12.05 54.88 13.33
N PHE A 570 10.96 54.31 12.81
CA PHE A 570 10.84 53.97 11.38
C PHE A 570 10.95 55.23 10.49
N TYR A 571 10.21 56.30 10.81
CA TYR A 571 10.31 57.60 10.11
C TYR A 571 11.70 58.28 10.25
N SER A 572 12.54 57.88 11.22
CA SER A 572 13.88 58.47 11.43
C SER A 572 14.88 58.17 10.31
N GLY A 573 14.66 57.08 9.57
CA GLY A 573 15.42 56.69 8.37
C GLY A 573 16.82 56.12 8.60
N HIS A 574 17.15 55.62 9.81
CA HIS A 574 18.50 55.13 10.09
C HIS A 574 18.89 53.81 9.40
N TRP A 575 17.92 53.07 8.84
CA TRP A 575 18.13 51.77 8.17
C TRP A 575 17.50 51.72 6.76
N THR A 576 17.26 52.87 6.13
CA THR A 576 16.48 52.97 4.88
C THR A 576 17.35 53.37 3.69
N VAL A 577 17.27 52.63 2.58
CA VAL A 577 17.96 52.97 1.31
C VAL A 577 17.21 54.04 0.50
N TYR A 578 16.00 54.48 0.93
CA TYR A 578 15.15 55.38 0.12
C TYR A 578 14.44 56.52 0.88
N LYS A 579 13.82 57.40 0.08
CA LYS A 579 13.42 58.81 0.34
C LYS A 579 12.46 59.13 1.52
N ASN A 580 11.90 58.16 2.26
CA ASN A 580 10.82 58.42 3.23
C ASN A 580 11.26 58.90 4.62
N ARG A 581 12.43 59.56 4.71
CA ARG A 581 12.96 60.12 5.97
C ARG A 581 12.21 61.39 6.40
N ASP A 582 10.99 61.24 6.88
CA ASP A 582 10.23 62.32 7.47
C ASP A 582 10.67 62.59 8.92
N LYS A 583 11.78 63.33 9.06
CA LYS A 583 12.27 63.84 10.35
C LYS A 583 11.20 64.60 11.14
N LYS A 584 10.16 65.17 10.51
CA LYS A 584 9.09 65.91 11.21
C LYS A 584 8.11 64.93 11.84
N LYS A 585 7.56 63.98 11.07
CA LYS A 585 6.71 62.89 11.61
C LYS A 585 7.44 62.08 12.69
N ALA A 586 8.70 61.73 12.46
CA ALA A 586 9.54 61.05 13.46
C ALA A 586 9.55 61.81 14.80
N LYS A 587 9.80 63.13 14.77
CA LYS A 587 9.78 63.98 15.97
C LYS A 587 8.41 64.11 16.62
N VAL A 588 7.31 64.00 15.87
CA VAL A 588 5.94 64.01 16.42
C VAL A 588 5.70 62.73 17.23
N HIS A 589 5.87 61.55 16.61
CA HIS A 589 5.64 60.28 17.29
C HIS A 589 6.60 60.04 18.48
N LEU A 590 7.87 60.43 18.36
CA LEU A 590 8.84 60.32 19.46
C LEU A 590 8.50 61.25 20.65
N LYS A 591 7.99 62.46 20.39
CA LYS A 591 7.45 63.32 21.45
C LYS A 591 6.20 62.71 22.08
N ARG A 592 5.29 62.16 21.28
CA ARG A 592 4.08 61.50 21.77
C ARG A 592 4.41 60.31 22.68
N ALA A 593 5.44 59.52 22.35
CA ALA A 593 5.94 58.46 23.22
C ALA A 593 6.46 58.98 24.58
N ILE A 594 7.13 60.14 24.59
CA ILE A 594 7.61 60.82 25.82
C ILE A 594 6.45 61.43 26.62
N GLU A 595 5.40 61.93 25.96
CA GLU A 595 4.19 62.42 26.63
C GLU A 595 3.44 61.29 27.35
N LEU A 596 3.38 60.11 26.73
CA LEU A 596 2.69 58.92 27.26
C LEU A 596 3.51 58.21 28.36
N ASP A 597 4.84 58.08 28.19
CA ASP A 597 5.77 57.63 29.24
C ASP A 597 6.98 58.57 29.31
N PRO A 598 7.00 59.54 30.24
CA PRO A 598 8.13 60.46 30.43
C PRO A 598 9.45 59.77 30.82
N LYS A 599 9.44 58.48 31.17
CA LYS A 599 10.61 57.64 31.45
C LYS A 599 10.98 56.73 30.27
N TYR A 600 10.34 56.88 29.09
CA TYR A 600 10.61 56.08 27.89
C TYR A 600 11.98 56.46 27.27
N LYS A 601 13.05 55.87 27.80
CA LYS A 601 14.45 56.19 27.47
C LYS A 601 14.76 56.18 25.97
N ARG A 602 14.26 55.19 25.22
CA ARG A 602 14.53 55.07 23.77
C ARG A 602 13.95 56.21 22.94
N ALA A 603 12.85 56.81 23.36
CA ALA A 603 12.23 57.90 22.63
C ALA A 603 13.10 59.17 22.73
N TYR A 604 13.71 59.43 23.89
CA TYR A 604 14.75 60.45 24.02
C TYR A 604 15.97 60.15 23.15
N GLY A 605 16.46 58.90 23.12
CA GLY A 605 17.63 58.54 22.33
C GLY A 605 17.40 58.72 20.82
N ASN A 606 16.27 58.20 20.33
CA ASN A 606 15.82 58.39 18.95
C ASN A 606 15.61 59.88 18.63
N LEU A 607 15.11 60.68 19.58
CA LEU A 607 14.94 62.12 19.41
C LEU A 607 16.27 62.88 19.40
N ALA A 608 17.27 62.42 20.17
CA ALA A 608 18.64 62.97 20.17
C ALA A 608 19.29 62.82 18.79
N MET A 609 19.18 61.64 18.16
CA MET A 609 19.68 61.37 16.81
C MET A 609 19.08 62.30 15.73
N LEU A 610 17.87 62.82 15.98
CA LEU A 610 17.16 63.75 15.09
C LEU A 610 17.32 65.23 15.48
N THR A 611 18.00 65.53 16.59
CA THR A 611 18.13 66.89 17.13
C THR A 611 19.44 67.54 16.67
N GLU A 612 19.33 68.70 16.04
CA GLU A 612 20.46 69.42 15.43
C GLU A 612 21.12 70.44 16.38
N ASN A 613 20.39 70.90 17.41
CA ASN A 613 20.94 71.72 18.49
C ASN A 613 21.71 70.83 19.48
N ASN A 614 23.00 71.14 19.71
CA ASN A 614 23.89 70.31 20.51
C ASN A 614 23.47 70.16 21.98
N GLU A 615 23.11 71.27 22.64
CA GLU A 615 22.67 71.28 24.05
C GLU A 615 21.43 70.40 24.28
N LYS A 616 20.43 70.51 23.39
CA LYS A 616 19.22 69.66 23.44
C LYS A 616 19.53 68.21 23.09
N ARG A 617 20.45 67.95 22.15
CA ARG A 617 20.91 66.59 21.83
C ARG A 617 21.59 65.95 23.03
N GLU A 618 22.48 66.66 23.70
CA GLU A 618 23.20 66.18 24.89
C GLU A 618 22.23 65.83 26.01
N LYS A 619 21.31 66.74 26.35
CA LYS A 619 20.23 66.50 27.32
C LYS A 619 19.36 65.28 26.97
N TYR A 620 18.97 65.11 25.70
CA TYR A 620 18.21 63.93 25.29
C TYR A 620 19.07 62.64 25.32
N THR A 621 20.37 62.73 25.07
CA THR A 621 21.29 61.59 25.14
C THR A 621 21.45 61.11 26.58
N GLU A 622 21.63 62.04 27.53
CA GLU A 622 21.65 61.76 28.98
C GLU A 622 20.36 61.08 29.44
N LEU A 623 19.19 61.68 29.16
CA LEU A 623 17.87 61.13 29.50
C LEU A 623 17.62 59.73 28.88
N SER A 624 18.22 59.45 27.73
CA SER A 624 18.11 58.13 27.09
C SER A 624 18.97 57.04 27.73
N HIS A 625 19.95 57.39 28.58
CA HIS A 625 21.03 56.47 29.00
C HIS A 625 21.66 55.74 27.79
N HIS A 626 21.86 56.45 26.68
CA HIS A 626 22.31 55.93 25.38
C HIS A 626 21.44 54.82 24.74
N LYS A 627 20.22 54.53 25.25
CA LYS A 627 19.29 53.60 24.59
C LYS A 627 18.66 54.24 23.35
N VAL A 628 18.80 53.58 22.19
CA VAL A 628 18.16 53.94 20.91
C VAL A 628 17.38 52.76 20.33
N GLY A 629 16.69 52.96 19.21
CA GLY A 629 15.97 51.92 18.46
C GLY A 629 14.56 51.62 18.97
N VAL A 630 14.07 50.44 18.61
CA VAL A 630 12.74 49.92 19.02
C VAL A 630 12.79 49.10 20.30
N GLY A 631 13.96 48.57 20.68
CA GLY A 631 14.13 47.66 21.82
C GLY A 631 14.31 46.20 21.42
N SER A 632 14.72 45.35 22.36
CA SER A 632 14.67 43.91 22.16
C SER A 632 13.23 43.41 22.29
N LEU A 633 12.91 42.31 21.61
CA LEU A 633 11.61 41.66 21.69
C LEU A 633 11.23 41.37 23.16
N GLU A 634 12.14 40.78 23.92
CA GLU A 634 11.98 40.48 25.35
C GLU A 634 11.65 41.73 26.20
N GLU A 635 12.38 42.84 26.05
CA GLU A 635 12.11 44.08 26.82
C GLU A 635 10.74 44.67 26.44
N ASN A 636 10.35 44.55 25.16
CA ASN A 636 9.09 45.07 24.66
C ASN A 636 7.89 44.22 25.11
N ILE A 637 8.02 42.89 25.09
CA ILE A 637 7.01 41.97 25.63
C ILE A 637 6.87 42.19 27.14
N SER A 638 7.98 42.14 27.89
CA SER A 638 7.99 42.23 29.35
C SER A 638 7.33 43.49 29.89
N LYS A 639 7.48 44.65 29.21
CA LYS A 639 6.96 45.93 29.69
C LYS A 639 5.61 46.36 29.08
N TYR A 640 5.28 45.96 27.84
CA TYR A 640 4.14 46.53 27.10
C TYR A 640 3.15 45.52 26.52
N ALA A 641 3.42 44.22 26.61
CA ALA A 641 2.44 43.25 26.15
C ALA A 641 1.22 43.19 27.07
N PRO A 642 0.00 42.98 26.54
CA PRO A 642 -1.18 42.74 27.34
C PRO A 642 -0.96 41.58 28.32
N GLN A 643 -1.31 41.82 29.59
CA GLN A 643 -1.25 40.82 30.64
C GLN A 643 -2.50 39.94 30.54
N PHE A 644 -2.34 38.70 30.04
CA PHE A 644 -3.38 37.70 30.16
C PHE A 644 -3.46 37.22 31.61
N ASN A 645 -4.65 37.34 32.22
CA ASN A 645 -4.94 36.64 33.46
C ASN A 645 -4.86 35.13 33.19
N LYS A 646 -3.97 34.44 33.89
CA LYS A 646 -3.78 32.99 33.82
C LYS A 646 -4.98 32.22 34.38
#